data_AF-A0A952ZU88-F1
#
_entry.id   AF-A0A952ZU88-F1
#
_cell.length_a   1.000
_cell.length_b   1.000
_cell.length_c   1.000
_cell.angle_alpha   90.00
_cell.angle_beta   90.00
_cell.angle_gamma   90.00
#
_symmetry.space_group_name_H-M   'P 1'
#
loop_
_entity.id
_entity.type
_entity.pdbx_description
1 polymer ?
#
loop_
_entity_poly.entity_id
_entity_poly.type
_entity_poly.pdbx_seq_one_letter_code
_entity_poly.pdbx_strand_id
1 'polypeptide(L)'
;MNHVETSVNDADGTTIGAVASNQYLELNATYSTATAAASWSSYRFTHWTDSGSPEAIYRDAWGRSVNPASFVLLGASTATAHYLPATRDTDGDGVPDWFEMEYYGTLANGAASDTDGDGVTLAGEYAAGTNPLYGNSTSEGGVATADTALITCNLAGYATYTLRSVPAGTVSQSAVVPPGTVVTTSDLAGNTAFGYWTLDGVRQQDAWGVARTQITFTVTTSDREAVAYLFTGDTDSDGVPDAFEQRYYGSMTNGAASDTDGDGVTLLAEYTAGTNPLYGNSASEGGVAWTETALITCNLAGYATYTLRSVPAGTVSQSATVTPGTTVTSPDLSGNATFGYWTLDGVRQQDAWGVSRGQISFTVTGADREAVAYLFTGDTDNDGVPDAFEQRYYGTLANDAASDSDGDGVTLLAEYTAGTNPLYANSTSDGGVAWADTALLTLDLQADIVLEQPVGTALADGGARDFGDVPVGRTADLTFTIRNAGGRPLAALAAALDGANAAEFSVVTASLPSLEHNGSTTLIVRFAPVSLGAKSAALHLASNDPDESPFDVTLNGYGVNNPPTIAPLAARDTARNTPVSFTIEIGDIETAVSALVVSGASSNPTLLPDAAIVFAGTGVRRTVTLSPAADATGVAHVTITVSDGAATAEAAFDLTVVAYPPGATVLAADDVTSNAATLHGTVTASGFPVAARFEWGATSAYGQTATASLTAPDGAGAQAASATLAGLEPWTVYHYRLLVLGSQGTATSADATLRTAGVAPSISGQPAPQTAMVGGEASFAVTASGVPAPSYAWWRDSVEIPGATTATLHLTDVQMSDAGAYRVVVSNAAGSVTSDSATLTVNRRAQSIAFDAIPNAKLGDAAFALSATASSGLAVSYASSDPTIATIAGNLVTPVGAGTVTITASQPGDATYLPAADVSRNFVVSGGDAVVTALVAADFSGSAGATPDAALFEWSGDVALNGAGQLGLSTNVANTTWLRTRAGKAVAVGDTLLLRFRAYAYAENWYPGVYGDQQPRGLRVGTDPNNAIEFYSAARTLLGMRVVRNGVPASLTSAFPAGVDSMHEYEIAVTATEATFKVDDIVVGTLAGSPPSDVLNAFFSTYDGGLGNVPVTIDSLLLAANASGYDLWRITKFSAAELLDESLSGPGASYSGDSLPNLVKYALGLDPKQRHAGPVLALSVVAGEWRCTFQRASDTTDVSCAVEVSADLAGWSTNAVNLQKVATTAGVETWQASAPLNGTPRLFFRLRATRP
;
A
#
# COMPACT_ATOMS: atom_id res chain seq x y z
N MET A 1 1.01 -12.08 38.07
CA MET A 1 0.83 -10.63 37.90
C MET A 1 2.14 -9.96 38.23
N ASN A 2 2.72 -9.25 37.28
CA ASN A 2 3.93 -8.47 37.47
C ASN A 2 3.58 -7.00 37.72
N HIS A 3 4.40 -6.34 38.53
CA HIS A 3 4.24 -4.95 38.94
C HIS A 3 5.09 -4.04 38.07
N VAL A 4 4.49 -2.96 37.58
CA VAL A 4 5.19 -1.93 36.79
C VAL A 4 5.02 -0.58 37.44
N GLU A 5 6.13 0.10 37.70
CA GLU A 5 6.19 1.50 38.12
C GLU A 5 6.79 2.36 37.00
N THR A 6 6.26 3.56 36.79
CA THR A 6 6.91 4.55 35.89
C THR A 6 7.58 5.64 36.69
N SER A 7 8.82 5.99 36.36
CA SER A 7 9.59 7.05 37.03
C SER A 7 10.18 8.06 36.04
N VAL A 8 10.51 9.25 36.53
CA VAL A 8 11.11 10.34 35.73
C VAL A 8 12.43 10.76 36.38
N ASN A 9 13.54 10.55 35.68
CA ASN A 9 14.88 10.83 36.18
C ASN A 9 15.64 11.83 35.30
N ASP A 10 16.58 12.57 35.91
CA ASP A 10 17.64 13.24 35.16
C ASP A 10 18.78 12.26 34.78
N ALA A 11 19.72 12.73 33.97
CA ALA A 11 20.83 11.91 33.47
C ALA A 11 21.82 11.43 34.54
N ASP A 12 21.74 11.92 35.77
CA ASP A 12 22.53 11.44 36.90
C ASP A 12 21.74 10.40 37.73
N GLY A 13 20.54 10.00 37.27
CA GLY A 13 19.66 9.03 37.92
C GLY A 13 18.83 9.61 39.07
N THR A 14 18.80 10.94 39.21
CA THR A 14 18.03 11.61 40.27
C THR A 14 16.57 11.69 39.85
N THR A 15 15.65 11.24 40.70
CA THR A 15 14.21 11.37 40.42
C THR A 15 13.79 12.83 40.49
N ILE A 16 13.35 13.36 39.35
CA ILE A 16 12.97 14.76 39.22
C ILE A 16 11.45 14.94 39.17
N GLY A 17 10.66 13.91 38.78
CA GLY A 17 9.19 13.96 38.69
C GLY A 17 8.45 12.90 39.51
N ALA A 18 7.12 12.99 39.58
CA ALA A 18 6.28 12.04 40.34
C ALA A 18 6.09 10.71 39.59
N VAL A 19 6.08 9.60 40.33
CA VAL A 19 5.81 8.23 39.85
C VAL A 19 4.37 8.15 39.30
N ALA A 20 4.21 7.84 38.01
CA ALA A 20 2.90 7.82 37.37
C ALA A 20 2.39 6.37 37.20
N SER A 21 1.37 6.03 37.99
CA SER A 21 0.59 4.79 37.94
C SER A 21 1.34 3.49 38.26
N ASN A 22 0.75 2.71 39.16
CA ASN A 22 1.12 1.31 39.39
C ASN A 22 0.09 0.45 38.66
N GLN A 23 0.55 -0.46 37.80
CA GLN A 23 -0.31 -1.43 37.12
C GLN A 23 0.15 -2.87 37.38
N TYR A 24 -0.82 -3.78 37.44
CA TYR A 24 -0.62 -5.22 37.55
C TYR A 24 -1.04 -5.87 36.25
N LEU A 25 -0.10 -6.54 35.57
CA LEU A 25 -0.33 -7.20 34.28
C LEU A 25 0.12 -8.67 34.30
N GLU A 26 -0.34 -9.46 33.34
CA GLU A 26 0.06 -10.87 33.18
C GLU A 26 1.49 -11.00 32.63
N LEU A 27 2.13 -12.15 32.86
CA LEU A 27 3.50 -12.43 32.39
C LEU A 27 3.50 -12.47 30.84
N ASN A 28 4.49 -11.82 30.21
CA ASN A 28 4.61 -11.61 28.77
C ASN A 28 3.57 -10.65 28.15
N ALA A 29 2.77 -9.95 28.96
CA ALA A 29 1.94 -8.86 28.45
C ALA A 29 2.84 -7.71 27.97
N THR A 30 2.45 -7.08 26.86
CA THR A 30 3.05 -5.83 26.41
C THR A 30 2.41 -4.68 27.19
N TYR A 31 3.21 -3.93 27.93
CA TYR A 31 2.79 -2.66 28.52
C TYR A 31 3.34 -1.53 27.65
N SER A 32 2.50 -0.53 27.38
CA SER A 32 2.88 0.71 26.72
C SER A 32 2.88 1.83 27.75
N THR A 33 3.97 2.60 27.82
CA THR A 33 4.04 3.79 28.68
C THR A 33 2.99 4.81 28.24
N ALA A 34 2.64 5.72 29.14
CA ALA A 34 2.06 6.99 28.70
C ALA A 34 3.11 7.77 27.88
N THR A 35 2.65 8.65 27.00
CA THR A 35 3.54 9.57 26.28
C THR A 35 4.22 10.51 27.29
N ALA A 36 5.54 10.44 27.39
CA ALA A 36 6.33 11.40 28.15
C ALA A 36 6.23 12.78 27.48
N ALA A 37 6.16 13.85 28.28
CA ALA A 37 6.14 15.20 27.74
C ALA A 37 7.48 15.52 27.06
N ALA A 38 7.44 16.07 25.83
CA ALA A 38 8.66 16.40 25.08
C ALA A 38 9.56 17.44 25.80
N SER A 39 8.99 18.21 26.72
CA SER A 39 9.74 19.08 27.63
C SER A 39 9.13 19.12 29.01
N TRP A 40 9.99 19.24 30.01
CA TRP A 40 9.61 19.44 31.39
C TRP A 40 10.52 20.51 32.01
N SER A 41 9.99 21.73 32.17
CA SER A 41 10.76 22.92 32.58
C SER A 41 11.96 23.19 31.65
N SER A 42 13.18 23.30 32.17
CA SER A 42 14.42 23.47 31.43
C SER A 42 14.99 22.17 30.86
N TYR A 43 14.26 21.06 30.93
CA TYR A 43 14.71 19.74 30.48
C TYR A 43 13.90 19.22 29.28
N ARG A 44 14.55 18.42 28.45
CA ARG A 44 14.00 17.76 27.26
C ARG A 44 14.02 16.25 27.45
N PHE A 45 12.96 15.59 26.99
CA PHE A 45 12.90 14.13 26.96
C PHE A 45 14.01 13.60 26.05
N THR A 46 14.58 12.46 26.41
CA THR A 46 15.60 11.80 25.59
C THR A 46 15.14 10.40 25.22
N HIS A 47 14.88 9.55 26.20
CA HIS A 47 14.55 8.15 25.96
C HIS A 47 13.89 7.45 27.16
N TRP A 48 13.36 6.25 26.92
CA TRP A 48 12.87 5.33 27.94
C TRP A 48 13.88 4.20 28.21
N THR A 49 13.90 3.69 29.45
CA THR A 49 14.65 2.48 29.86
C THR A 49 13.79 1.58 30.77
N ASP A 50 14.12 0.29 30.87
CA ASP A 50 13.47 -0.71 31.73
C ASP A 50 14.51 -1.30 32.70
N SER A 51 14.17 -1.46 33.99
CA SER A 51 15.01 -2.14 34.98
C SER A 51 15.37 -3.60 34.65
N GLY A 52 14.60 -4.27 33.79
CA GLY A 52 14.90 -5.60 33.26
C GLY A 52 16.01 -5.62 32.22
N SER A 53 16.36 -4.47 31.63
CA SER A 53 17.48 -4.26 30.72
C SER A 53 17.97 -2.81 30.83
N PRO A 54 18.66 -2.44 31.92
CA PRO A 54 18.96 -1.05 32.26
C PRO A 54 19.88 -0.33 31.26
N GLU A 55 20.53 -1.06 30.35
CA GLU A 55 21.37 -0.51 29.28
C GLU A 55 20.64 -0.44 27.91
N ALA A 56 19.42 -0.97 27.80
CA ALA A 56 18.69 -0.98 26.54
C ALA A 56 17.81 0.27 26.41
N ILE A 57 18.25 1.20 25.58
CA ILE A 57 17.44 2.36 25.17
C ILE A 57 16.42 1.90 24.13
N TYR A 58 15.13 2.13 24.37
CA TYR A 58 14.06 1.74 23.45
C TYR A 58 13.98 2.67 22.26
N ARG A 59 14.38 2.14 21.09
CA ARG A 59 14.44 2.85 19.82
C ARG A 59 13.54 2.19 18.78
N ASP A 60 13.09 2.98 17.81
CA ASP A 60 12.38 2.45 16.65
C ASP A 60 13.35 1.74 15.69
N ALA A 61 12.83 1.24 14.55
CA ALA A 61 13.62 0.53 13.55
C ALA A 61 14.75 1.38 12.93
N TRP A 62 14.74 2.69 13.16
CA TRP A 62 15.67 3.67 12.59
C TRP A 62 16.61 4.27 13.64
N GLY A 63 16.48 3.90 14.91
CA GLY A 63 17.37 4.35 15.98
C GLY A 63 16.85 5.54 16.79
N ARG A 64 15.69 6.12 16.46
CA ARG A 64 15.09 7.20 17.26
C ARG A 64 14.46 6.66 18.53
N SER A 65 14.60 7.37 19.63
CA SER A 65 13.94 7.01 20.90
C SER A 65 12.41 7.02 20.77
N VAL A 66 11.75 5.93 21.18
CA VAL A 66 10.29 5.77 21.03
C VAL A 66 9.57 6.45 22.19
N ASN A 67 8.50 7.20 21.91
CA ASN A 67 7.66 7.78 22.95
C ASN A 67 6.18 7.87 22.51
N PRO A 68 5.26 7.08 23.07
CA PRO A 68 5.43 6.15 24.19
C PRO A 68 6.17 4.85 23.82
N ALA A 69 6.89 4.26 24.76
CA ALA A 69 7.61 3.00 24.56
C ALA A 69 6.77 1.79 25.01
N SER A 70 6.91 0.67 24.30
CA SER A 70 6.29 -0.61 24.68
C SER A 70 7.32 -1.61 25.14
N PHE A 71 7.06 -2.29 26.26
CA PHE A 71 7.92 -3.35 26.80
C PHE A 71 7.13 -4.63 27.03
N VAL A 72 7.79 -5.77 26.79
CA VAL A 72 7.25 -7.09 27.13
C VAL A 72 7.66 -7.41 28.57
N LEU A 73 6.68 -7.66 29.43
CA LEU A 73 6.92 -7.89 30.85
C LEU A 73 7.39 -9.31 31.14
N LEU A 74 8.71 -9.47 31.30
CA LEU A 74 9.33 -10.73 31.71
C LEU A 74 9.40 -10.90 33.24
N GLY A 75 9.18 -9.82 34.00
CA GLY A 75 9.24 -9.77 35.47
C GLY A 75 8.66 -8.48 36.04
N ALA A 76 8.87 -8.21 37.34
CA ALA A 76 8.59 -6.90 37.92
C ALA A 76 9.61 -5.89 37.40
N SER A 77 9.13 -4.82 36.78
CA SER A 77 9.95 -3.89 35.98
C SER A 77 9.61 -2.43 36.30
N THR A 78 10.59 -1.55 36.19
CA THR A 78 10.41 -0.10 36.31
C THR A 78 10.73 0.54 34.97
N ALA A 79 9.75 1.24 34.39
CA ALA A 79 9.95 2.02 33.18
C ALA A 79 10.35 3.45 33.53
N THR A 80 11.51 3.91 33.07
CA THR A 80 12.06 5.21 33.45
C THR A 80 12.20 6.11 32.23
N ALA A 81 11.56 7.29 32.27
CA ALA A 81 11.77 8.35 31.29
C ALA A 81 12.94 9.24 31.72
N HIS A 82 13.91 9.41 30.82
CA HIS A 82 15.11 10.20 31.06
C HIS A 82 15.04 11.57 30.40
N TYR A 83 15.46 12.59 31.13
CA TYR A 83 15.47 13.98 30.66
C TYR A 83 16.86 14.62 30.83
N LEU A 84 17.27 15.41 29.84
CA LEU A 84 18.51 16.20 29.86
C LEU A 84 18.21 17.70 29.83
N PRO A 85 19.05 18.56 30.45
CA PRO A 85 18.85 20.01 30.36
C PRO A 85 18.91 20.47 28.89
N ALA A 86 17.96 21.31 28.48
CA ALA A 86 17.76 21.72 27.09
C ALA A 86 18.94 22.50 26.49
N THR A 87 19.85 23.01 27.33
CA THR A 87 21.03 23.80 26.97
C THR A 87 22.34 23.10 27.26
N ARG A 88 22.30 21.84 27.73
CA ARG A 88 23.50 21.05 27.99
C ARG A 88 24.07 20.59 26.65
N ASP A 89 25.33 20.89 26.44
CA ASP A 89 26.15 20.55 25.30
C ASP A 89 27.53 20.21 25.89
N THR A 90 27.76 18.93 26.14
CA THR A 90 28.88 18.42 26.96
C THR A 90 30.17 18.34 26.15
N ASP A 91 30.09 18.11 24.84
CA ASP A 91 31.23 18.06 23.94
C ASP A 91 31.50 19.40 23.22
N GLY A 92 30.57 20.35 23.31
CA GLY A 92 30.75 21.77 23.00
C GLY A 92 30.67 22.08 21.52
N ASP A 93 29.96 21.27 20.75
CA ASP A 93 29.92 21.36 19.29
C ASP A 93 28.78 22.23 18.75
N GLY A 94 27.87 22.70 19.64
CA GLY A 94 26.73 23.53 19.32
C GLY A 94 25.42 22.76 19.09
N VAL A 95 25.43 21.43 19.20
CA VAL A 95 24.24 20.57 19.22
C VAL A 95 23.98 20.14 20.67
N PRO A 96 22.76 20.34 21.22
CA PRO A 96 22.51 19.94 22.60
C PRO A 96 22.49 18.41 22.79
N ASP A 97 23.06 17.93 23.90
CA ASP A 97 23.15 16.51 24.27
C ASP A 97 21.81 15.77 24.16
N TRP A 98 20.70 16.45 24.47
CA TRP A 98 19.37 15.82 24.44
C TRP A 98 18.97 15.42 23.02
N PHE A 99 19.35 16.22 22.02
CA PHE A 99 19.02 15.99 20.61
C PHE A 99 19.82 14.78 20.10
N GLU A 100 21.12 14.73 20.38
CA GLU A 100 21.96 13.60 20.02
C GLU A 100 21.54 12.31 20.74
N MET A 101 21.15 12.41 22.01
CA MET A 101 20.67 11.26 22.78
C MET A 101 19.31 10.74 22.28
N GLU A 102 18.39 11.62 21.87
CA GLU A 102 17.10 11.24 21.31
C GLU A 102 17.29 10.44 20.01
N TYR A 103 18.12 10.95 19.09
CA TYR A 103 18.26 10.38 17.75
C TYR A 103 19.31 9.28 17.62
N TYR A 104 20.47 9.39 18.29
CA TYR A 104 21.58 8.44 18.13
C TYR A 104 21.98 7.71 19.41
N GLY A 105 21.63 8.26 20.57
CA GLY A 105 21.95 7.63 21.85
C GLY A 105 23.39 7.73 22.29
N THR A 106 24.14 8.64 21.67
CA THR A 106 25.56 8.87 21.93
C THR A 106 25.90 10.32 21.62
N LEU A 107 26.89 10.88 22.30
CA LEU A 107 27.47 12.20 22.07
C LEU A 107 28.72 12.10 21.16
N ALA A 108 28.74 11.12 20.25
CA ALA A 108 29.91 10.81 19.44
C ALA A 108 29.86 11.47 18.06
N ASN A 109 28.69 11.96 17.65
CA ASN A 109 28.46 12.52 16.33
C ASN A 109 28.56 14.04 16.44
N GLY A 110 29.70 14.59 16.02
CA GLY A 110 29.89 16.05 16.09
C GLY A 110 28.95 16.82 15.15
N ALA A 111 28.78 18.12 15.39
CA ALA A 111 27.91 19.06 14.69
C ALA A 111 27.99 19.06 13.15
N ALA A 112 29.15 18.70 12.60
CA ALA A 112 29.39 18.61 11.16
C ALA A 112 29.04 17.23 10.55
N SER A 113 28.61 16.27 11.36
CA SER A 113 28.24 14.93 10.89
C SER A 113 27.00 15.01 10.02
N ASP A 114 27.06 14.40 8.85
CA ASP A 114 25.91 14.18 7.96
C ASP A 114 25.63 12.68 8.01
N THR A 115 24.77 12.29 8.96
CA THR A 115 24.64 10.89 9.37
C THR A 115 23.73 10.09 8.44
N ASP A 116 22.82 10.76 7.73
CA ASP A 116 21.91 10.16 6.75
C ASP A 116 22.33 10.42 5.28
N GLY A 117 23.33 11.29 5.06
CA GLY A 117 24.00 11.48 3.78
C GLY A 117 23.26 12.40 2.81
N ASP A 118 22.38 13.27 3.30
CA ASP A 118 21.60 14.21 2.48
C ASP A 118 22.30 15.55 2.19
N GLY A 119 23.48 15.76 2.78
CA GLY A 119 24.28 16.98 2.64
C GLY A 119 23.95 18.07 3.66
N VAL A 120 23.03 17.84 4.60
CA VAL A 120 22.74 18.71 5.74
C VAL A 120 23.47 18.17 6.97
N THR A 121 24.29 19.02 7.59
CA THR A 121 25.00 18.64 8.83
C THR A 121 24.03 18.54 10.01
N LEU A 122 24.36 17.75 11.03
CA LEU A 122 23.58 17.57 12.25
C LEU A 122 23.20 18.90 12.94
N ALA A 123 24.10 19.88 12.97
CA ALA A 123 23.79 21.23 13.47
C ALA A 123 22.84 22.01 12.55
N GLY A 124 22.91 21.78 11.24
CA GLY A 124 21.97 22.30 10.26
C GLY A 124 20.57 21.73 10.46
N GLU A 125 20.47 20.45 10.78
CA GLU A 125 19.19 19.79 11.05
C GLU A 125 18.59 20.21 12.39
N TYR A 126 19.42 20.34 13.43
CA TYR A 126 19.00 20.93 14.69
C TYR A 126 18.48 22.37 14.51
N ALA A 127 19.18 23.19 13.72
CA ALA A 127 18.76 24.56 13.42
C ALA A 127 17.48 24.64 12.57
N ALA A 128 17.29 23.70 11.65
CA ALA A 128 16.11 23.61 10.79
C ALA A 128 14.93 22.90 11.45
N GLY A 129 15.15 22.21 12.57
CA GLY A 129 14.15 21.35 13.21
C GLY A 129 13.80 20.11 12.39
N THR A 130 14.71 19.65 11.52
CA THR A 130 14.55 18.43 10.71
C THR A 130 15.06 17.20 11.46
N ASN A 131 14.70 16.01 10.99
CA ASN A 131 15.03 14.76 11.67
C ASN A 131 16.34 14.19 11.11
N PRO A 132 17.39 14.04 11.95
CA PRO A 132 18.73 13.71 11.48
C PRO A 132 18.99 12.24 11.17
N LEU A 133 17.93 11.42 11.13
CA LEU A 133 17.96 10.04 10.67
C LEU A 133 17.37 9.87 9.27
N TYR A 134 16.81 10.93 8.68
CA TYR A 134 16.07 10.86 7.42
C TYR A 134 16.62 11.86 6.41
N GLY A 135 17.26 11.32 5.38
CA GLY A 135 17.80 12.15 4.33
C GLY A 135 16.72 13.00 3.66
N ASN A 136 16.81 14.31 3.83
CA ASN A 136 15.94 15.30 3.25
C ASN A 136 16.28 15.38 1.75
N SER A 137 15.62 14.57 0.92
CA SER A 137 15.83 14.61 -0.52
C SER A 137 15.25 15.89 -1.13
N THR A 138 16.09 16.91 -1.32
CA THR A 138 15.77 18.03 -2.21
C THR A 138 16.09 17.63 -3.65
N SER A 139 15.29 16.72 -4.23
CA SER A 139 15.24 16.55 -5.68
C SER A 139 13.99 17.24 -6.22
N GLU A 140 14.16 18.20 -7.14
CA GLU A 140 13.08 18.80 -7.91
C GLU A 140 12.14 17.71 -8.45
N GLY A 141 10.88 17.74 -8.00
CA GLY A 141 9.80 16.86 -8.49
C GLY A 141 9.34 15.72 -7.56
N GLY A 142 9.78 15.63 -6.30
CA GLY A 142 9.33 14.59 -5.37
C GLY A 142 8.95 15.13 -3.99
N VAL A 143 7.81 14.67 -3.46
CA VAL A 143 7.33 14.94 -2.10
C VAL A 143 8.45 14.76 -1.07
N ALA A 144 8.73 15.81 -0.30
CA ALA A 144 9.57 15.72 0.89
C ALA A 144 8.87 14.80 1.91
N THR A 145 9.43 13.63 2.17
CA THR A 145 9.01 12.80 3.30
C THR A 145 9.62 13.36 4.58
N ALA A 146 8.93 14.32 5.20
CA ALA A 146 9.09 14.59 6.62
C ALA A 146 7.72 14.43 7.29
N ASP A 147 7.64 13.40 8.14
CA ASP A 147 6.61 13.05 9.10
C ASP A 147 5.53 14.12 9.41
N THR A 148 4.35 14.02 8.77
CA THR A 148 3.08 14.26 9.47
C THR A 148 2.01 13.31 8.93
N ALA A 149 1.47 12.48 9.82
CA ALA A 149 0.40 11.53 9.53
C ALA A 149 -0.95 12.24 9.29
N LEU A 150 -1.11 12.94 8.16
CA LEU A 150 -2.37 13.12 7.40
C LEU A 150 -2.11 14.07 6.20
N ILE A 151 -1.82 13.57 5.00
CA ILE A 151 -2.09 14.33 3.77
C ILE A 151 -2.63 13.39 2.70
N THR A 152 -3.93 13.50 2.44
CA THR A 152 -4.54 13.09 1.17
C THR A 152 -4.61 14.31 0.25
N CYS A 153 -3.73 14.37 -0.74
CA CYS A 153 -4.12 14.73 -2.11
C CYS A 153 -3.03 14.33 -3.12
N ASN A 154 -3.51 13.64 -4.15
CA ASN A 154 -2.80 13.32 -5.38
C ASN A 154 -2.36 14.63 -6.07
N LEU A 155 -1.05 14.77 -6.30
CA LEU A 155 -0.48 15.87 -7.10
C LEU A 155 0.38 15.37 -8.28
N ALA A 156 0.10 14.16 -8.78
CA ALA A 156 0.71 13.73 -10.03
C ALA A 156 0.14 14.59 -11.18
N GLY A 157 0.88 15.63 -11.54
CA GLY A 157 0.60 16.47 -12.71
C GLY A 157 0.57 17.97 -12.46
N TYR A 158 0.64 18.47 -11.22
CA TYR A 158 0.70 19.93 -10.96
C TYR A 158 2.17 20.37 -10.81
N ALA A 159 2.49 21.60 -11.21
CA ALA A 159 3.82 22.18 -11.09
C ALA A 159 3.75 23.50 -10.29
N THR A 160 4.86 23.86 -9.67
CA THR A 160 4.97 25.09 -8.89
C THR A 160 5.57 26.22 -9.73
N TYR A 161 5.16 27.45 -9.45
CA TYR A 161 5.96 28.60 -9.88
C TYR A 161 6.40 29.42 -8.68
N THR A 162 7.61 29.96 -8.79
CA THR A 162 8.17 30.89 -7.79
C THR A 162 8.51 32.20 -8.49
N LEU A 163 7.96 33.31 -7.97
CA LEU A 163 8.33 34.67 -8.31
C LEU A 163 9.07 35.26 -7.11
N ARG A 164 10.32 35.67 -7.28
CA ARG A 164 11.07 36.33 -6.21
C ARG A 164 11.93 37.48 -6.71
N SER A 165 12.39 38.35 -5.81
CA SER A 165 13.38 39.38 -6.13
C SER A 165 14.74 39.09 -5.47
N VAL A 166 15.81 39.62 -6.06
CA VAL A 166 17.16 39.68 -5.47
C VAL A 166 17.60 41.14 -5.47
N PRO A 167 17.86 41.77 -4.30
CA PRO A 167 17.67 41.26 -2.94
C PRO A 167 16.21 40.86 -2.63
N ALA A 168 16.04 39.93 -1.69
CA ALA A 168 14.71 39.45 -1.31
C ALA A 168 13.87 40.56 -0.66
N GLY A 169 12.58 40.65 -1.01
CA GLY A 169 11.61 41.53 -0.32
C GLY A 169 10.72 42.41 -1.22
N THR A 170 10.98 42.51 -2.52
CA THR A 170 10.13 43.31 -3.45
C THR A 170 9.11 42.43 -4.18
N VAL A 171 9.51 41.23 -4.59
CA VAL A 171 8.60 40.19 -5.10
C VAL A 171 8.83 38.93 -4.29
N SER A 172 7.74 38.31 -3.83
CA SER A 172 7.76 37.02 -3.15
C SER A 172 6.39 36.37 -3.28
N GLN A 173 6.24 35.48 -4.27
CA GLN A 173 5.02 34.76 -4.53
C GLN A 173 5.37 33.35 -5.00
N SER A 174 4.72 32.34 -4.43
CA SER A 174 4.80 30.98 -4.92
C SER A 174 3.41 30.35 -4.90
N ALA A 175 3.07 29.59 -5.94
CA ALA A 175 1.82 28.84 -5.96
C ALA A 175 1.95 27.53 -6.75
N VAL A 176 1.09 26.58 -6.40
CA VAL A 176 0.96 25.27 -7.03
C VAL A 176 -0.19 25.33 -8.02
N VAL A 177 0.05 25.03 -9.29
CA VAL A 177 -0.95 25.22 -10.37
C VAL A 177 -0.97 24.06 -11.37
N PRO A 178 -2.09 23.79 -12.05
CA PRO A 178 -2.16 22.75 -13.08
C PRO A 178 -1.37 23.15 -14.35
N PRO A 179 -0.88 22.19 -15.15
CA PRO A 179 -0.17 22.47 -16.41
C PRO A 179 -1.08 23.22 -17.37
N GLY A 180 -0.52 24.21 -18.06
CA GLY A 180 -1.27 25.14 -18.91
C GLY A 180 -1.65 26.44 -18.20
N THR A 181 -1.41 26.57 -16.89
CA THR A 181 -1.66 27.82 -16.16
C THR A 181 -0.72 28.92 -16.65
N VAL A 182 -1.29 30.04 -17.12
CA VAL A 182 -0.54 31.21 -17.57
C VAL A 182 -0.32 32.16 -16.39
N VAL A 183 0.94 32.43 -16.05
CA VAL A 183 1.36 33.30 -14.96
C VAL A 183 1.97 34.57 -15.55
N THR A 184 1.55 35.73 -15.04
CA THR A 184 2.11 37.03 -15.41
C THR A 184 2.71 37.68 -14.16
N THR A 185 3.96 38.15 -14.24
CA THR A 185 4.64 38.78 -13.10
C THR A 185 4.05 40.15 -12.77
N SER A 186 4.40 40.71 -11.61
CA SER A 186 4.15 42.13 -11.34
C SER A 186 4.92 42.99 -12.36
N ASP A 187 4.30 44.07 -12.85
CA ASP A 187 5.00 45.04 -13.67
C ASP A 187 5.88 45.93 -12.79
N LEU A 188 7.19 45.85 -13.01
CA LEU A 188 8.20 46.61 -12.27
C LEU A 188 8.69 47.84 -13.03
N ALA A 189 7.98 48.31 -14.07
CA ALA A 189 8.38 49.44 -14.90
C ALA A 189 8.69 50.72 -14.11
N GLY A 190 7.94 50.97 -13.03
CA GLY A 190 8.11 52.13 -12.14
C GLY A 190 9.11 51.93 -10.98
N ASN A 191 9.75 50.76 -10.86
CA ASN A 191 10.75 50.51 -9.84
C ASN A 191 12.14 50.90 -10.38
N THR A 192 12.73 51.97 -9.85
CA THR A 192 14.01 52.51 -10.32
C THR A 192 15.22 51.62 -10.00
N ALA A 193 15.06 50.65 -9.07
CA ALA A 193 16.08 49.65 -8.77
C ALA A 193 15.98 48.42 -9.66
N PHE A 194 14.95 48.30 -10.51
CA PHE A 194 14.75 47.12 -11.36
C PHE A 194 15.70 47.11 -12.56
N GLY A 195 16.52 46.06 -12.64
CA GLY A 195 17.33 45.75 -13.82
C GLY A 195 16.58 44.86 -14.80
N TYR A 196 16.33 43.60 -14.42
CA TYR A 196 15.71 42.62 -15.34
C TYR A 196 15.02 41.45 -14.61
N TRP A 197 14.11 40.79 -15.33
CA TRP A 197 13.60 39.47 -14.95
C TRP A 197 14.46 38.36 -15.56
N THR A 198 14.68 37.27 -14.83
CA THR A 198 15.04 35.97 -15.42
C THR A 198 13.87 35.02 -15.33
N LEU A 199 13.72 34.11 -16.28
CA LEU A 199 12.84 32.96 -16.20
C LEU A 199 13.69 31.70 -16.38
N ASP A 200 13.71 30.84 -15.37
CA ASP A 200 14.58 29.67 -15.22
C ASP A 200 16.05 29.99 -15.53
N GLY A 201 16.54 31.08 -14.94
CA GLY A 201 17.92 31.55 -15.12
C GLY A 201 18.19 32.30 -16.43
N VAL A 202 17.24 32.38 -17.37
CA VAL A 202 17.41 33.10 -18.65
C VAL A 202 16.86 34.51 -18.53
N ARG A 203 17.70 35.54 -18.79
CA ARG A 203 17.28 36.95 -18.82
C ARG A 203 16.19 37.17 -19.86
N GLN A 204 15.11 37.81 -19.45
CA GLN A 204 13.96 38.09 -20.28
C GLN A 204 14.03 39.51 -20.84
N GLN A 205 14.14 39.59 -22.15
CA GLN A 205 14.35 40.82 -22.89
C GLN A 205 13.47 40.87 -24.16
N ASP A 206 13.32 42.04 -24.73
CA ASP A 206 12.67 42.21 -26.02
C ASP A 206 13.64 41.93 -27.19
N ALA A 207 13.17 42.13 -28.42
CA ALA A 207 13.94 41.87 -29.64
C ALA A 207 15.19 42.78 -29.78
N TRP A 208 15.27 43.86 -29.00
CA TRP A 208 16.35 44.84 -29.03
C TRP A 208 17.30 44.72 -27.82
N GLY A 209 17.04 43.77 -26.91
CA GLY A 209 17.90 43.50 -25.76
C GLY A 209 17.49 44.22 -24.47
N VAL A 210 16.45 45.06 -24.50
CA VAL A 210 15.92 45.76 -23.32
C VAL A 210 15.18 44.76 -22.43
N ALA A 211 15.42 44.82 -21.13
CA ALA A 211 14.74 43.97 -20.17
C ALA A 211 13.23 44.25 -20.17
N ARG A 212 12.43 43.17 -20.24
CA ARG A 212 10.97 43.27 -20.09
C ARG A 212 10.65 43.56 -18.62
N THR A 213 9.81 44.56 -18.35
CA THR A 213 9.42 44.94 -16.97
C THR A 213 8.36 44.03 -16.38
N GLN A 214 7.63 43.32 -17.24
CA GLN A 214 6.66 42.29 -16.92
C GLN A 214 6.83 41.13 -17.91
N ILE A 215 6.75 39.89 -17.41
CA ILE A 215 6.83 38.69 -18.25
C ILE A 215 5.62 37.80 -18.00
N THR A 216 5.20 37.08 -19.04
CA THR A 216 4.13 36.07 -18.98
C THR A 216 4.69 34.74 -19.43
N PHE A 217 4.44 33.68 -18.66
CA PHE A 217 4.88 32.33 -19.00
C PHE A 217 3.84 31.30 -18.58
N THR A 218 3.83 30.16 -19.27
CA THR A 218 2.93 29.04 -18.96
C THR A 218 3.66 28.02 -18.11
N VAL A 219 3.06 27.65 -16.98
CA VAL A 219 3.53 26.55 -16.14
C VAL A 219 3.14 25.23 -16.82
N THR A 220 4.11 24.39 -17.12
CA THR A 220 3.89 23.08 -17.76
C THR A 220 3.91 22.00 -16.68
N THR A 221 4.46 20.82 -16.95
CA THR A 221 4.67 19.77 -15.95
C THR A 221 5.95 19.96 -15.14
N SER A 222 6.72 21.01 -15.43
CA SER A 222 7.96 21.36 -14.72
C SER A 222 7.79 22.68 -13.99
N ASP A 223 8.41 22.76 -12.81
CA ASP A 223 8.42 23.98 -12.01
C ASP A 223 9.09 25.13 -12.77
N ARG A 224 8.64 26.37 -12.51
CA ARG A 224 9.12 27.58 -13.20
C ARG A 224 9.54 28.63 -12.18
N GLU A 225 10.72 29.22 -12.35
CA GLU A 225 11.20 30.28 -11.46
C GLU A 225 11.41 31.58 -12.24
N ALA A 226 10.73 32.65 -11.82
CA ALA A 226 11.01 33.99 -12.30
C ALA A 226 11.65 34.85 -11.20
N VAL A 227 12.84 35.41 -11.47
CA VAL A 227 13.60 36.22 -10.51
C VAL A 227 13.77 37.64 -11.02
N ALA A 228 13.29 38.62 -10.27
CA ALA A 228 13.56 40.04 -10.52
C ALA A 228 14.89 40.44 -9.88
N TYR A 229 15.87 40.82 -10.68
CA TYR A 229 17.15 41.35 -10.21
C TYR A 229 17.03 42.86 -10.03
N LEU A 230 17.22 43.28 -8.78
CA LEU A 230 17.20 44.67 -8.36
C LEU A 230 18.62 45.09 -7.99
N PHE A 231 19.04 46.22 -8.50
CA PHE A 231 20.36 46.79 -8.24
C PHE A 231 20.19 48.10 -7.47
N THR A 232 20.95 48.25 -6.40
CA THR A 232 20.93 49.45 -5.57
C THR A 232 22.32 50.06 -5.55
N GLY A 233 22.48 51.19 -6.20
CA GLY A 233 23.74 51.90 -6.30
C GLY A 233 24.19 52.09 -7.74
N ASP A 234 25.47 52.44 -7.83
CA ASP A 234 26.24 52.76 -9.02
C ASP A 234 27.65 52.24 -8.69
N THR A 235 27.93 51.00 -9.09
CA THR A 235 29.07 50.20 -8.65
C THR A 235 30.38 50.71 -9.23
N ASP A 236 30.35 51.26 -10.45
CA ASP A 236 31.51 51.87 -11.08
C ASP A 236 31.60 53.40 -10.87
N SER A 237 30.60 53.98 -10.19
CA SER A 237 30.57 55.36 -9.69
C SER A 237 30.64 56.42 -10.79
N ASP A 238 30.08 56.12 -11.95
CA ASP A 238 30.13 57.00 -13.11
C ASP A 238 28.93 57.97 -13.21
N GLY A 239 27.93 57.79 -12.35
CA GLY A 239 26.72 58.58 -12.24
C GLY A 239 25.48 57.92 -12.85
N VAL A 240 25.61 56.80 -13.56
CA VAL A 240 24.50 56.01 -14.10
C VAL A 240 24.24 54.84 -13.15
N PRO A 241 23.00 54.65 -12.63
CA PRO A 241 22.75 53.54 -11.73
C PRO A 241 22.85 52.19 -12.43
N ASP A 242 23.44 51.20 -11.75
CA ASP A 242 23.58 49.81 -12.22
C ASP A 242 22.25 49.25 -12.77
N ALA A 243 21.12 49.59 -12.13
CA ALA A 243 19.80 49.15 -12.55
C ALA A 243 19.42 49.63 -13.96
N PHE A 244 19.81 50.85 -14.32
CA PHE A 244 19.54 51.43 -15.64
C PHE A 244 20.38 50.73 -16.71
N GLU A 245 21.68 50.56 -16.49
CA GLU A 245 22.56 49.86 -17.43
C GLU A 245 22.17 48.39 -17.61
N GLN A 246 21.87 47.70 -16.50
CA GLN A 246 21.43 46.32 -16.51
C GLN A 246 20.07 46.14 -17.20
N ARG A 247 19.23 47.19 -17.22
CA ARG A 247 17.93 47.17 -17.92
C ARG A 247 18.10 47.29 -19.44
N TYR A 248 18.94 48.20 -19.92
CA TYR A 248 19.08 48.44 -21.36
C TYR A 248 20.14 47.55 -22.04
N TYR A 249 21.26 47.27 -21.37
CA TYR A 249 22.39 46.56 -21.97
C TYR A 249 22.69 45.20 -21.33
N GLY A 250 22.16 44.93 -20.12
CA GLY A 250 22.43 43.69 -19.39
C GLY A 250 23.89 43.52 -18.97
N SER A 251 24.63 44.63 -18.91
CA SER A 251 26.04 44.73 -18.54
C SER A 251 26.32 46.13 -17.98
N MET A 252 27.31 46.24 -17.09
CA MET A 252 27.80 47.49 -16.48
C MET A 252 29.13 47.91 -17.14
N THR A 253 29.25 47.68 -18.46
CA THR A 253 30.50 47.93 -19.21
C THR A 253 30.51 49.26 -19.95
N ASN A 254 29.34 49.90 -20.08
CA ASN A 254 29.17 51.13 -20.84
C ASN A 254 29.16 52.30 -19.86
N GLY A 255 30.28 53.00 -19.72
CA GLY A 255 30.35 54.10 -18.77
C GLY A 255 29.49 55.31 -19.16
N ALA A 256 29.29 56.24 -18.22
CA ALA A 256 28.44 57.43 -18.28
C ALA A 256 28.60 58.32 -19.52
N ALA A 257 29.78 58.32 -20.15
CA ALA A 257 30.08 59.08 -21.36
C ALA A 257 29.80 58.31 -22.67
N SER A 258 29.34 57.06 -22.59
CA SER A 258 29.01 56.24 -23.75
C SER A 258 27.81 56.83 -24.47
N ASP A 259 27.91 56.96 -25.79
CA ASP A 259 26.82 57.33 -26.68
C ASP A 259 26.58 56.10 -27.57
N THR A 260 25.68 55.25 -27.12
CA THR A 260 25.59 53.87 -27.64
C THR A 260 24.74 53.79 -28.91
N ASP A 261 23.85 54.76 -29.13
CA ASP A 261 23.01 54.87 -30.32
C ASP A 261 23.48 55.96 -31.30
N GLY A 262 24.46 56.77 -30.93
CA GLY A 262 25.20 57.68 -31.79
C GLY A 262 24.50 59.01 -32.05
N ASP A 263 23.58 59.42 -31.18
CA ASP A 263 22.80 60.67 -31.31
C ASP A 263 23.51 61.91 -30.73
N GLY A 264 24.68 61.71 -30.10
CA GLY A 264 25.47 62.75 -29.45
C GLY A 264 25.09 63.03 -27.99
N VAL A 265 24.14 62.28 -27.42
CA VAL A 265 23.71 62.35 -26.02
C VAL A 265 24.37 61.21 -25.25
N THR A 266 25.08 61.54 -24.18
CA THR A 266 25.75 60.53 -23.35
C THR A 266 24.75 59.76 -22.49
N LEU A 267 25.04 58.50 -22.17
CA LEU A 267 24.23 57.61 -21.34
C LEU A 267 23.78 58.25 -20.01
N LEU A 268 24.64 59.04 -19.36
CA LEU A 268 24.29 59.81 -18.17
C LEU A 268 23.27 60.91 -18.43
N ALA A 269 23.40 61.61 -19.56
CA ALA A 269 22.44 62.63 -19.97
C ALA A 269 21.08 62.00 -20.27
N GLU A 270 21.05 60.83 -20.91
CA GLU A 270 19.80 60.11 -21.18
C GLU A 270 19.13 59.58 -19.93
N TYR A 271 19.91 59.02 -19.00
CA TYR A 271 19.43 58.64 -17.67
C TYR A 271 18.81 59.85 -16.94
N THR A 272 19.48 61.00 -16.94
CA THR A 272 18.96 62.22 -16.30
C THR A 272 17.75 62.82 -17.02
N ALA A 273 17.64 62.63 -18.33
CA ALA A 273 16.51 63.09 -19.14
C ALA A 273 15.32 62.11 -19.15
N GLY A 274 15.53 60.87 -18.69
CA GLY A 274 14.54 59.79 -18.77
C GLY A 274 14.30 59.29 -20.20
N THR A 275 15.27 59.48 -21.10
CA THR A 275 15.21 59.00 -22.49
C THR A 275 15.79 57.59 -22.61
N ASN A 276 15.49 56.90 -23.72
CA ASN A 276 15.90 55.50 -23.91
C ASN A 276 17.26 55.44 -24.64
N PRO A 277 18.31 54.87 -24.02
CA PRO A 277 19.68 54.95 -24.50
C PRO A 277 20.06 53.97 -25.63
N LEU A 278 19.05 53.33 -26.22
CA LEU A 278 19.20 52.54 -27.45
C LEU A 278 18.58 53.24 -28.66
N TYR A 279 17.92 54.39 -28.46
CA TYR A 279 17.19 55.09 -29.50
C TYR A 279 17.61 56.55 -29.58
N GLY A 280 18.33 56.88 -30.65
CA GLY A 280 18.87 58.22 -30.83
C GLY A 280 17.80 59.30 -30.78
N ASN A 281 17.89 60.15 -29.76
CA ASN A 281 17.08 61.32 -29.55
C ASN A 281 17.54 62.41 -30.51
N SER A 282 16.98 62.43 -31.72
CA SER A 282 17.21 63.52 -32.65
C SER A 282 16.62 64.83 -32.12
N ALA A 283 17.41 65.60 -31.39
CA ALA A 283 17.09 66.95 -30.96
C ALA A 283 17.49 67.94 -32.06
N SER A 284 16.52 68.65 -32.63
CA SER A 284 16.77 69.99 -33.18
C SER A 284 15.71 70.95 -32.64
N GLU A 285 16.18 72.12 -32.21
CA GLU A 285 15.43 73.09 -31.40
C GLU A 285 14.05 73.44 -32.00
N GLY A 286 12.99 73.08 -31.27
CA GLY A 286 11.63 73.53 -31.50
C GLY A 286 10.61 72.46 -31.90
N GLY A 287 10.52 71.34 -31.17
CA GLY A 287 9.46 70.34 -31.36
C GLY A 287 9.46 69.22 -30.31
N VAL A 288 8.28 68.72 -29.95
CA VAL A 288 7.93 67.92 -28.76
C VAL A 288 8.55 66.52 -28.77
N ALA A 289 9.12 66.12 -27.62
CA ALA A 289 9.72 64.81 -27.36
C ALA A 289 8.68 63.68 -27.29
N TRP A 290 8.92 62.56 -27.98
CA TRP A 290 8.09 61.37 -27.90
C TRP A 290 8.53 60.53 -26.70
N THR A 291 7.70 60.49 -25.65
CA THR A 291 7.81 59.46 -24.59
C THR A 291 6.80 58.37 -24.90
N GLU A 292 7.24 57.20 -25.35
CA GLU A 292 6.37 56.04 -25.54
C GLU A 292 6.09 55.31 -24.21
N THR A 293 4.82 55.17 -23.85
CA THR A 293 4.36 54.13 -22.92
C THR A 293 3.30 53.25 -23.58
N ALA A 294 3.62 51.95 -23.66
CA ALA A 294 2.75 50.76 -23.77
C ALA A 294 1.86 50.55 -25.02
N LEU A 295 2.25 49.51 -25.78
CA LEU A 295 1.45 48.56 -26.56
C LEU A 295 0.07 49.01 -27.10
N ILE A 296 0.02 49.30 -28.39
CA ILE A 296 -1.16 49.07 -29.23
C ILE A 296 -0.72 48.24 -30.44
N THR A 297 -1.20 47.01 -30.57
CA THR A 297 -1.07 46.22 -31.81
C THR A 297 -2.04 46.74 -32.85
N CYS A 298 -1.53 47.38 -33.90
CA CYS A 298 -2.21 47.52 -35.18
C CYS A 298 -1.30 46.99 -36.31
N ASN A 299 -1.82 46.04 -37.08
CA ASN A 299 -1.18 45.50 -38.27
C ASN A 299 -1.04 46.62 -39.33
N LEU A 300 0.17 47.12 -39.55
CA LEU A 300 0.49 48.18 -40.51
C LEU A 300 1.12 47.66 -41.82
N ALA A 301 1.01 46.36 -42.12
CA ALA A 301 1.43 45.87 -43.43
C ALA A 301 0.48 46.39 -44.52
N GLY A 302 0.85 47.52 -45.13
CA GLY A 302 0.10 48.15 -46.23
C GLY A 302 -0.09 49.66 -46.13
N TYR A 303 0.48 50.35 -45.14
CA TYR A 303 0.45 51.81 -45.01
C TYR A 303 1.81 52.43 -45.31
N ALA A 304 1.83 53.65 -45.83
CA ALA A 304 3.05 54.41 -46.12
C ALA A 304 2.97 55.80 -45.49
N THR A 305 4.10 56.38 -45.13
CA THR A 305 4.19 57.68 -44.47
C THR A 305 4.54 58.78 -45.46
N TYR A 306 4.08 60.00 -45.20
CA TYR A 306 4.65 61.17 -45.84
C TYR A 306 5.17 62.15 -44.80
N THR A 307 6.22 62.87 -45.16
CA THR A 307 6.78 63.96 -44.37
C THR A 307 6.82 65.24 -45.20
N LEU A 308 6.21 66.31 -44.69
CA LEU A 308 6.36 67.68 -45.16
C LEU A 308 7.19 68.43 -44.11
N ARG A 309 8.33 68.98 -44.50
CA ARG A 309 9.14 69.79 -43.59
C ARG A 309 9.74 71.01 -44.26
N SER A 310 10.26 71.94 -43.47
CA SER A 310 11.02 73.08 -43.96
C SER A 310 12.50 73.03 -43.55
N VAL A 311 13.36 73.71 -44.31
CA VAL A 311 14.77 73.98 -43.97
C VAL A 311 15.00 75.49 -44.09
N PRO A 312 15.39 76.21 -43.03
CA PRO A 312 15.52 75.74 -41.64
C PRO A 312 14.18 75.22 -41.06
N ALA A 313 14.27 74.32 -40.08
CA ALA A 313 13.11 73.69 -39.47
C ALA A 313 12.21 74.71 -38.75
N GLY A 314 10.89 74.50 -38.79
CA GLY A 314 9.92 75.29 -38.01
C GLY A 314 8.85 76.06 -38.80
N THR A 315 8.94 76.17 -40.13
CA THR A 315 7.91 76.82 -40.96
C THR A 315 6.86 75.83 -41.48
N VAL A 316 7.30 74.62 -41.83
CA VAL A 316 6.44 73.47 -42.16
C VAL A 316 6.95 72.28 -41.37
N SER A 317 6.05 71.58 -40.69
CA SER A 317 6.33 70.29 -40.07
C SER A 317 5.03 69.50 -39.95
N GLN A 318 4.85 68.55 -40.85
CA GLN A 318 3.68 67.66 -40.87
C GLN A 318 4.12 66.29 -41.34
N SER A 319 3.81 65.25 -40.57
CA SER A 319 3.97 63.86 -41.00
C SER A 319 2.73 63.07 -40.66
N ALA A 320 2.31 62.19 -41.55
CA ALA A 320 1.19 61.29 -41.28
C ALA A 320 1.35 59.95 -42.01
N THR A 321 0.86 58.89 -41.38
CA THR A 321 0.73 57.56 -41.97
C THR A 321 -0.60 57.47 -42.71
N VAL A 322 -0.56 57.12 -43.99
CA VAL A 322 -1.72 57.12 -44.89
C VAL A 322 -1.81 55.83 -45.69
N THR A 323 -3.00 55.51 -46.18
CA THR A 323 -3.18 54.38 -47.10
C THR A 323 -2.55 54.70 -48.47
N PRO A 324 -1.94 53.72 -49.15
CA PRO A 324 -1.46 53.87 -50.52
C PRO A 324 -2.59 54.35 -51.45
N GLY A 325 -2.33 55.41 -52.22
CA GLY A 325 -3.33 56.13 -53.02
C GLY A 325 -3.74 57.50 -52.44
N THR A 326 -3.35 57.80 -51.20
CA THR A 326 -3.64 59.11 -50.58
C THR A 326 -2.85 60.22 -51.27
N THR A 327 -3.55 61.27 -51.72
CA THR A 327 -2.94 62.47 -52.30
C THR A 327 -2.75 63.52 -51.22
N VAL A 328 -1.53 63.99 -51.09
CA VAL A 328 -1.06 64.96 -50.10
C VAL A 328 -0.78 66.27 -50.81
N THR A 329 -1.25 67.38 -50.27
CA THR A 329 -0.97 68.74 -50.76
C THR A 329 -0.22 69.51 -49.68
N SER A 330 0.90 70.14 -50.04
CA SER A 330 1.70 70.94 -49.11
C SER A 330 0.96 72.23 -48.71
N PRO A 331 1.37 72.92 -47.63
CA PRO A 331 0.97 74.31 -47.42
C PRO A 331 1.41 75.20 -48.60
N ASP A 332 0.63 76.21 -48.91
CA ASP A 332 1.04 77.23 -49.89
C ASP A 332 1.97 78.25 -49.23
N LEU A 333 3.22 78.27 -49.70
CA LEU A 333 4.26 79.19 -49.24
C LEU A 333 4.55 80.30 -50.26
N SER A 334 3.72 80.45 -51.29
CA SER A 334 3.90 81.45 -52.33
C SER A 334 3.96 82.90 -51.81
N GLY A 335 3.30 83.19 -50.68
CA GLY A 335 3.31 84.48 -49.99
C GLY A 335 4.40 84.66 -48.93
N ASN A 336 5.23 83.65 -48.67
CA ASN A 336 6.32 83.75 -47.70
C ASN A 336 7.57 84.34 -48.38
N ALA A 337 8.01 85.51 -47.94
CA ALA A 337 9.14 86.24 -48.52
C ALA A 337 10.49 85.50 -48.42
N THR A 338 10.60 84.52 -47.53
CA THR A 338 11.81 83.72 -47.34
C THR A 338 11.75 82.38 -48.08
N PHE A 339 10.63 82.04 -48.71
CA PHE A 339 10.49 80.77 -49.42
C PHE A 339 11.17 80.80 -50.79
N GLY A 340 12.07 79.84 -51.02
CA GLY A 340 12.70 79.63 -52.33
C GLY A 340 11.97 78.56 -53.14
N TYR A 341 11.99 77.30 -52.69
CA TYR A 341 11.39 76.19 -53.45
C TYR A 341 11.00 74.98 -52.60
N TRP A 342 10.11 74.14 -53.14
CA TRP A 342 9.85 72.79 -52.65
C TRP A 342 10.70 71.74 -53.37
N THR A 343 11.10 70.68 -52.67
CA THR A 343 11.55 69.42 -53.26
C THR A 343 10.59 68.30 -52.89
N LEU A 344 10.45 67.29 -53.73
CA LEU A 344 9.77 66.02 -53.44
C LEU A 344 10.77 64.88 -53.70
N ASP A 345 11.06 64.09 -52.67
CA ASP A 345 12.11 63.07 -52.59
C ASP A 345 13.44 63.55 -53.16
N GLY A 346 13.85 64.75 -52.77
CA GLY A 346 15.08 65.39 -53.22
C GLY A 346 15.04 66.06 -54.59
N VAL A 347 13.93 65.98 -55.34
CA VAL A 347 13.79 66.62 -56.66
C VAL A 347 13.05 67.96 -56.55
N ARG A 348 13.66 69.05 -57.00
CA ARG A 348 13.07 70.41 -57.01
C ARG A 348 11.77 70.43 -57.84
N GLN A 349 10.73 71.02 -57.27
CA GLN A 349 9.42 71.13 -57.88
C GLN A 349 9.24 72.52 -58.48
N GLN A 350 9.03 72.54 -59.80
CA GLN A 350 8.94 73.75 -60.62
C GLN A 350 7.83 73.61 -61.66
N ASP A 351 7.39 74.72 -62.22
CA ASP A 351 6.49 74.73 -63.37
C ASP A 351 7.26 74.48 -64.69
N ALA A 352 6.54 74.52 -65.82
CA ALA A 352 7.10 74.25 -67.14
C ALA A 352 8.17 75.27 -67.59
N TRP A 353 8.30 76.39 -66.88
CA TRP A 353 9.22 77.50 -67.20
C TRP A 353 10.37 77.63 -66.20
N GLY A 354 10.43 76.77 -65.17
CA GLY A 354 11.53 76.72 -64.20
C GLY A 354 11.27 77.45 -62.87
N VAL A 355 10.15 78.16 -62.76
CA VAL A 355 9.75 78.86 -61.54
C VAL A 355 9.28 77.85 -60.49
N SER A 356 9.71 78.03 -59.24
CA SER A 356 9.27 77.13 -58.18
C SER A 356 7.79 77.27 -57.88
N ARG A 357 7.13 76.13 -57.69
CA ARG A 357 5.73 76.07 -57.26
C ARG A 357 5.65 76.39 -55.76
N GLY A 358 4.80 77.33 -55.36
CA GLY A 358 4.58 77.69 -53.95
C GLY A 358 3.84 76.61 -53.14
N GLN A 359 3.12 75.74 -53.83
CA GLN A 359 2.39 74.59 -53.28
C GLN A 359 2.54 73.40 -54.23
N ILE A 360 2.69 72.19 -53.68
CA ILE A 360 2.83 70.96 -54.46
C ILE A 360 1.86 69.89 -53.96
N SER A 361 1.41 69.01 -54.86
CA SER A 361 0.60 67.84 -54.52
C SER A 361 1.23 66.57 -55.07
N PHE A 362 1.20 65.49 -54.29
CA PHE A 362 1.73 64.20 -54.68
C PHE A 362 0.96 63.04 -54.04
N THR A 363 0.96 61.88 -54.69
CA THR A 363 0.27 60.68 -54.18
C THR A 363 1.26 59.72 -53.55
N VAL A 364 0.92 59.20 -52.36
CA VAL A 364 1.71 58.19 -51.65
C VAL A 364 1.30 56.82 -52.17
N THR A 365 2.12 56.15 -52.99
CA THR A 365 1.76 54.89 -53.69
C THR A 365 2.30 53.62 -53.02
N GLY A 366 2.61 53.68 -51.73
CA GLY A 366 3.06 52.52 -50.93
C GLY A 366 4.54 52.55 -50.51
N ALA A 367 5.30 53.57 -50.90
CA ALA A 367 6.60 53.90 -50.34
C ALA A 367 6.51 55.26 -49.62
N ASP A 368 7.36 55.47 -48.62
CA ASP A 368 7.42 56.73 -47.90
C ASP A 368 7.83 57.89 -48.84
N ARG A 369 7.25 59.07 -48.64
CA ARG A 369 7.48 60.26 -49.48
C ARG A 369 7.88 61.46 -48.63
N GLU A 370 8.89 62.22 -49.03
CA GLU A 370 9.36 63.42 -48.32
C GLU A 370 9.26 64.64 -49.22
N ALA A 371 8.56 65.69 -48.78
CA ALA A 371 8.66 67.01 -49.37
C ALA A 371 9.28 68.03 -48.42
N VAL A 372 10.24 68.80 -48.95
CA VAL A 372 11.02 69.77 -48.16
C VAL A 372 10.90 71.17 -48.77
N ALA A 373 10.44 72.14 -48.00
CA ALA A 373 10.46 73.55 -48.35
C ALA A 373 11.79 74.18 -47.93
N TYR A 374 12.55 74.72 -48.86
CA TYR A 374 13.78 75.45 -48.58
C TYR A 374 13.47 76.94 -48.46
N LEU A 375 13.76 77.49 -47.28
CA LEU A 375 13.66 78.91 -46.97
C LEU A 375 15.06 79.49 -46.78
N PHE A 376 15.24 80.70 -47.30
CA PHE A 376 16.49 81.44 -47.27
C PHE A 376 16.25 82.77 -46.59
N THR A 377 17.07 83.10 -45.58
CA THR A 377 16.88 84.27 -44.72
C THR A 377 17.99 85.31 -44.88
N GLY A 378 18.67 85.30 -46.02
CA GLY A 378 19.77 86.22 -46.32
C GLY A 378 19.88 86.53 -47.81
N ASP A 379 20.96 87.22 -48.13
CA ASP A 379 21.47 87.58 -49.44
C ASP A 379 22.96 87.21 -49.37
N THR A 380 23.30 86.02 -49.87
CA THR A 380 24.58 85.36 -49.61
C THR A 380 25.72 86.04 -50.38
N ASP A 381 25.45 86.61 -51.55
CA ASP A 381 26.42 87.34 -52.35
C ASP A 381 26.37 88.87 -52.18
N ASN A 382 25.44 89.37 -51.36
CA ASN A 382 25.24 90.77 -50.94
C ASN A 382 24.99 91.74 -52.10
N ASP A 383 24.29 91.29 -53.14
CA ASP A 383 23.99 92.11 -54.30
C ASP A 383 22.71 92.94 -54.15
N GLY A 384 21.92 92.69 -53.09
CA GLY A 384 20.68 93.37 -52.74
C GLY A 384 19.42 92.57 -53.09
N VAL A 385 19.54 91.45 -53.80
CA VAL A 385 18.43 90.52 -54.08
C VAL A 385 18.50 89.37 -53.07
N PRO A 386 17.41 89.07 -52.34
CA PRO A 386 17.45 87.95 -51.40
C PRO A 386 17.59 86.60 -52.10
N ASP A 387 18.38 85.70 -51.49
CA ASP A 387 18.60 84.33 -51.97
C ASP A 387 17.28 83.60 -52.27
N ALA A 388 16.25 83.84 -51.45
CA ALA A 388 14.93 83.24 -51.62
C ALA A 388 14.28 83.61 -52.96
N PHE A 389 14.46 84.85 -53.41
CA PHE A 389 13.90 85.35 -54.67
C PHE A 389 14.62 84.72 -55.86
N GLU A 390 15.95 84.71 -55.87
CA GLU A 390 16.73 84.08 -56.94
C GLU A 390 16.48 82.57 -57.03
N GLN A 391 16.46 81.89 -55.87
CA GLN A 391 16.20 80.46 -55.79
C GLN A 391 14.77 80.10 -56.21
N ARG A 392 13.82 81.01 -56.12
CA ARG A 392 12.44 80.81 -56.58
C ARG A 392 12.32 80.86 -58.09
N TYR A 393 12.94 81.84 -58.75
CA TYR A 393 12.79 82.05 -60.20
C TYR A 393 13.84 81.31 -61.03
N TYR A 394 15.09 81.23 -60.56
CA TYR A 394 16.22 80.68 -61.33
C TYR A 394 16.81 79.40 -60.74
N GLY A 395 16.56 79.13 -59.45
CA GLY A 395 17.09 77.93 -58.78
C GLY A 395 18.61 77.93 -58.59
N THR A 396 19.23 79.12 -58.65
CA THR A 396 20.67 79.36 -58.47
C THR A 396 20.89 80.78 -57.95
N LEU A 397 21.97 80.99 -57.20
CA LEU A 397 22.45 82.29 -56.70
C LEU A 397 23.50 82.89 -57.65
N ALA A 398 23.30 82.73 -58.96
CA ALA A 398 24.32 83.07 -59.96
C ALA A 398 23.96 84.30 -60.80
N ASN A 399 22.77 84.87 -60.59
CA ASN A 399 22.29 86.00 -61.37
C ASN A 399 22.41 87.24 -60.49
N ASP A 400 23.17 88.22 -60.93
CA ASP A 400 23.42 89.42 -60.14
C ASP A 400 22.20 90.39 -60.14
N ALA A 401 22.16 91.29 -59.16
CA ALA A 401 21.16 92.33 -59.00
C ALA A 401 20.95 93.22 -60.24
N ALA A 402 21.95 93.28 -61.13
CA ALA A 402 21.93 94.04 -62.38
C ALA A 402 21.43 93.23 -63.59
N SER A 403 21.18 91.92 -63.42
CA SER A 403 20.70 91.04 -64.46
C SER A 403 19.30 91.44 -64.90
N ASP A 404 19.07 91.46 -66.22
CA ASP A 404 17.78 91.72 -66.85
C ASP A 404 17.47 90.49 -67.72
N SER A 405 16.84 89.51 -67.10
CA SER A 405 16.75 88.15 -67.65
C SER A 405 15.70 88.03 -68.74
N ASP A 406 14.66 88.87 -68.71
CA ASP A 406 13.61 88.91 -69.73
C ASP A 406 13.80 90.04 -70.76
N GLY A 407 14.76 90.94 -70.54
CA GLY A 407 15.24 91.95 -71.47
C GLY A 407 14.33 93.18 -71.57
N ASP A 408 13.51 93.44 -70.55
CA ASP A 408 12.56 94.55 -70.52
C ASP A 408 13.18 95.89 -70.05
N GLY A 409 14.46 95.86 -69.63
CA GLY A 409 15.22 97.00 -69.14
C GLY A 409 15.08 97.26 -67.64
N VAL A 410 14.34 96.42 -66.90
CA VAL A 410 14.23 96.45 -65.44
C VAL A 410 15.18 95.40 -64.87
N THR A 411 16.11 95.85 -64.02
CA THR A 411 17.06 94.95 -63.36
C THR A 411 16.37 94.07 -62.33
N LEU A 412 16.90 92.88 -62.07
CA LEU A 412 16.41 91.91 -61.10
C LEU A 412 16.11 92.52 -59.71
N LEU A 413 16.96 93.44 -59.25
CA LEU A 413 16.75 94.17 -57.99
C LEU A 413 15.54 95.12 -58.03
N ALA A 414 15.31 95.76 -59.18
CA ALA A 414 14.17 96.65 -59.40
C ALA A 414 12.86 95.85 -59.49
N GLU A 415 12.89 94.65 -60.04
CA GLU A 415 11.74 93.76 -60.08
C GLU A 415 11.40 93.17 -58.71
N TYR A 416 12.41 92.75 -57.96
CA TYR A 416 12.24 92.35 -56.56
C TYR A 416 11.60 93.47 -55.73
N THR A 417 12.08 94.70 -55.86
CA THR A 417 11.52 95.86 -55.13
C THR A 417 10.14 96.27 -55.62
N ALA A 418 9.81 96.04 -56.89
CA ALA A 418 8.49 96.28 -57.45
C ALA A 418 7.49 95.13 -57.22
N GLY A 419 7.97 93.95 -56.79
CA GLY A 419 7.16 92.74 -56.68
C GLY A 419 6.71 92.17 -58.03
N THR A 420 7.42 92.50 -59.12
CA THR A 420 7.15 91.98 -60.47
C THR A 420 7.91 90.67 -60.71
N ASN A 421 7.51 89.92 -61.75
CA ASN A 421 8.09 88.60 -62.03
C ASN A 421 9.24 88.71 -63.02
N PRO A 422 10.48 88.32 -62.65
CA PRO A 422 11.70 88.61 -63.40
C PRO A 422 11.99 87.70 -64.59
N LEU A 423 10.99 86.92 -64.99
CA LEU A 423 11.00 86.14 -66.23
C LEU A 423 9.97 86.66 -67.25
N TYR A 424 9.23 87.73 -66.93
CA TYR A 424 8.16 88.27 -67.75
C TYR A 424 8.30 89.77 -67.96
N ALA A 425 8.63 90.17 -69.19
CA ALA A 425 8.77 91.56 -69.58
C ALA A 425 7.54 92.40 -69.22
N ASN A 426 7.72 93.36 -68.31
CA ASN A 426 6.67 94.20 -67.77
C ASN A 426 6.29 95.27 -68.80
N SER A 427 5.22 95.03 -69.56
CA SER A 427 4.70 96.04 -70.50
C SER A 427 4.01 97.19 -69.74
N THR A 428 4.68 98.33 -69.58
CA THR A 428 4.05 99.55 -69.06
C THR A 428 3.22 100.23 -70.15
N SER A 429 1.90 100.08 -70.10
CA SER A 429 0.98 101.08 -70.62
C SER A 429 -0.25 101.23 -69.72
N ASP A 430 -0.39 102.42 -69.15
CA ASP A 430 -1.53 103.00 -68.42
C ASP A 430 -2.83 102.16 -68.30
N GLY A 431 -3.15 101.77 -67.05
CA GLY A 431 -4.52 101.59 -66.57
C GLY A 431 -5.29 100.35 -67.06
N GLY A 432 -5.15 99.22 -66.36
CA GLY A 432 -6.09 98.11 -66.47
C GLY A 432 -5.52 96.76 -66.02
N VAL A 433 -6.29 96.09 -65.16
CA VAL A 433 -6.12 94.73 -64.58
C VAL A 433 -5.51 93.70 -65.55
N ALA A 434 -4.50 92.96 -65.09
CA ALA A 434 -3.82 91.92 -65.85
C ALA A 434 -4.69 90.68 -66.08
N TRP A 435 -4.82 90.28 -67.35
CA TRP A 435 -5.20 88.94 -67.77
C TRP A 435 -4.06 88.37 -68.62
N ALA A 436 -3.52 87.21 -68.23
CA ALA A 436 -2.75 86.34 -69.11
C ALA A 436 -3.61 85.10 -69.42
N ASP A 437 -3.60 84.70 -70.69
CA ASP A 437 -4.66 83.96 -71.36
C ASP A 437 -4.42 82.44 -71.43
N THR A 438 -5.50 81.70 -71.18
CA THR A 438 -5.97 80.39 -71.70
C THR A 438 -5.02 79.29 -72.22
N ALA A 439 -5.23 78.08 -71.66
CA ALA A 439 -5.17 76.81 -72.40
C ALA A 439 -6.42 75.95 -72.06
N LEU A 440 -7.38 75.94 -72.99
CA LEU A 440 -8.50 75.01 -73.22
C LEU A 440 -8.84 73.92 -72.16
N LEU A 441 -9.88 74.18 -71.36
CA LEU A 441 -11.10 73.35 -71.27
C LEU A 441 -12.20 74.23 -70.66
N THR A 442 -13.42 74.16 -71.20
CA THR A 442 -14.61 74.90 -70.73
C THR A 442 -14.79 74.80 -69.22
N LEU A 443 -14.48 75.88 -68.47
CA LEU A 443 -14.82 75.96 -67.05
C LEU A 443 -16.30 76.35 -66.94
N ASP A 444 -17.07 75.40 -66.46
CA ASP A 444 -18.46 75.56 -66.12
C ASP A 444 -18.63 76.71 -65.12
N LEU A 445 -19.42 77.73 -65.48
CA LEU A 445 -19.74 78.86 -64.61
C LEU A 445 -20.81 78.50 -63.57
N GLN A 446 -21.13 77.21 -63.41
CA GLN A 446 -22.12 76.66 -62.49
C GLN A 446 -21.44 75.95 -61.31
N ALA A 447 -22.21 75.64 -60.27
CA ALA A 447 -21.77 74.72 -59.23
C ALA A 447 -22.00 73.30 -59.76
N ASP A 448 -21.05 72.39 -59.53
CA ASP A 448 -21.07 71.02 -60.08
C ASP A 448 -20.65 70.04 -58.97
N ILE A 449 -21.56 69.15 -58.57
CA ILE A 449 -21.41 68.20 -57.46
C ILE A 449 -20.87 66.85 -57.94
N VAL A 450 -19.61 66.55 -57.58
CA VAL A 450 -19.05 65.21 -57.79
C VAL A 450 -19.07 64.42 -56.48
N LEU A 451 -19.81 63.31 -56.46
CA LEU A 451 -19.81 62.38 -55.35
C LEU A 451 -18.84 61.22 -55.62
N GLU A 452 -17.93 60.93 -54.70
CA GLU A 452 -16.96 59.83 -54.81
C GLU A 452 -17.11 58.81 -53.68
N GLN A 453 -17.05 57.52 -54.02
CA GLN A 453 -16.96 56.42 -53.05
C GLN A 453 -16.41 55.17 -53.78
N PRO A 454 -15.22 54.64 -53.38
CA PRO A 454 -14.26 55.27 -52.46
C PRO A 454 -13.67 56.57 -53.03
N VAL A 455 -12.88 57.30 -52.23
CA VAL A 455 -12.22 58.57 -52.63
C VAL A 455 -11.50 58.40 -53.98
N GLY A 456 -11.69 59.35 -54.89
CA GLY A 456 -11.09 59.34 -56.24
C GLY A 456 -11.84 58.48 -57.26
N THR A 457 -12.96 57.86 -56.90
CA THR A 457 -13.84 57.12 -57.83
C THR A 457 -15.23 57.77 -57.84
N ALA A 458 -15.51 58.56 -58.88
CA ALA A 458 -16.79 59.24 -59.04
C ALA A 458 -17.97 58.26 -59.18
N LEU A 459 -19.08 58.60 -58.54
CA LEU A 459 -20.39 57.99 -58.73
C LEU A 459 -21.11 58.73 -59.85
N ALA A 460 -21.91 58.00 -60.61
CA ALA A 460 -22.92 58.62 -61.45
C ALA A 460 -24.16 58.93 -60.61
N ASP A 461 -24.88 60.00 -60.95
CA ASP A 461 -26.22 60.27 -60.45
C ASP A 461 -27.17 59.09 -60.79
N GLY A 462 -27.94 58.65 -59.79
CA GLY A 462 -28.71 57.40 -59.81
C GLY A 462 -27.89 56.13 -59.59
N GLY A 463 -26.59 56.24 -59.28
CA GLY A 463 -25.69 55.12 -59.00
C GLY A 463 -26.06 54.34 -57.73
N ALA A 464 -25.49 53.15 -57.55
CA ALA A 464 -25.75 52.31 -56.38
C ALA A 464 -24.48 52.08 -55.53
N ARG A 465 -24.66 51.96 -54.21
CA ARG A 465 -23.63 51.53 -53.26
C ARG A 465 -24.17 50.51 -52.28
N ASP A 466 -23.34 49.52 -51.97
CA ASP A 466 -23.69 48.39 -51.13
C ASP A 466 -22.81 48.38 -49.87
N PHE A 467 -23.46 48.25 -48.71
CA PHE A 467 -22.83 48.07 -47.41
C PHE A 467 -22.42 46.62 -47.16
N GLY A 468 -22.84 45.68 -48.02
CA GLY A 468 -22.57 44.25 -47.91
C GLY A 468 -23.36 43.58 -46.79
N ASP A 469 -22.83 42.44 -46.35
CA ASP A 469 -23.42 41.63 -45.28
C ASP A 469 -23.10 42.25 -43.90
N VAL A 470 -24.14 42.71 -43.20
CA VAL A 470 -24.03 43.29 -41.86
C VAL A 470 -24.91 42.49 -40.89
N PRO A 471 -24.36 41.92 -39.80
CA PRO A 471 -25.17 41.21 -38.83
C PRO A 471 -26.23 42.11 -38.20
N VAL A 472 -27.43 41.58 -37.96
CA VAL A 472 -28.54 42.36 -37.38
C VAL A 472 -28.13 42.97 -36.03
N GLY A 473 -28.47 44.23 -35.79
CA GLY A 473 -28.06 44.96 -34.58
C GLY A 473 -26.58 45.41 -34.55
N ARG A 474 -25.80 45.15 -35.61
CA ARG A 474 -24.51 45.81 -35.88
C ARG A 474 -24.68 46.91 -36.92
N THR A 475 -23.61 47.66 -37.16
CA THR A 475 -23.63 48.81 -38.09
C THR A 475 -22.42 48.79 -39.02
N ALA A 476 -22.59 49.26 -40.25
CA ALA A 476 -21.51 49.53 -41.18
C ALA A 476 -21.64 50.95 -41.76
N ASP A 477 -20.52 51.61 -42.00
CA ASP A 477 -20.49 52.98 -42.48
C ASP A 477 -19.82 53.04 -43.86
N LEU A 478 -20.40 53.81 -44.78
CA LEU A 478 -19.76 54.22 -46.02
C LEU A 478 -19.49 55.71 -45.96
N THR A 479 -18.26 56.08 -46.28
CA THR A 479 -17.83 57.48 -46.39
C THR A 479 -17.83 57.89 -47.85
N PHE A 480 -18.68 58.86 -48.19
CA PHE A 480 -18.73 59.51 -49.49
C PHE A 480 -17.94 60.82 -49.42
N THR A 481 -17.21 61.14 -50.48
CA THR A 481 -16.53 62.43 -50.64
C THR A 481 -17.31 63.26 -51.63
N ILE A 482 -17.80 64.42 -51.20
CA ILE A 482 -18.47 65.40 -52.04
C ILE A 482 -17.41 66.41 -52.47
N ARG A 483 -17.24 66.63 -53.77
CA ARG A 483 -16.35 67.63 -54.34
C ARG A 483 -17.15 68.62 -55.18
N ASN A 484 -16.70 69.87 -55.19
CA ASN A 484 -17.19 70.87 -56.13
C ASN A 484 -16.25 70.96 -57.34
N ALA A 485 -16.64 70.38 -58.47
CA ALA A 485 -15.89 70.44 -59.73
C ALA A 485 -16.18 71.73 -60.53
N GLY A 486 -17.23 72.46 -60.16
CA GLY A 486 -17.72 73.64 -60.87
C GLY A 486 -17.06 74.95 -60.43
N GLY A 487 -17.21 76.00 -61.24
CA GLY A 487 -16.57 77.30 -61.02
C GLY A 487 -17.25 78.21 -59.98
N ARG A 488 -18.42 77.83 -59.43
CA ARG A 488 -19.13 78.57 -58.36
C ARG A 488 -19.19 77.77 -57.05
N PRO A 489 -19.35 78.43 -55.88
CA PRO A 489 -19.51 77.71 -54.61
C PRO A 489 -20.73 76.77 -54.63
N LEU A 490 -20.51 75.50 -54.30
CA LEU A 490 -21.55 74.51 -54.07
C LEU A 490 -22.14 74.75 -52.68
N ALA A 491 -23.43 75.08 -52.61
CA ALA A 491 -24.14 75.51 -51.41
C ALA A 491 -25.48 74.78 -51.29
N ALA A 492 -26.18 75.00 -50.16
CA ALA A 492 -27.44 74.33 -49.84
C ALA A 492 -27.35 72.79 -49.80
N LEU A 493 -26.16 72.25 -49.51
CA LEU A 493 -25.93 70.80 -49.37
C LEU A 493 -26.78 70.23 -48.24
N ALA A 494 -27.71 69.36 -48.59
CA ALA A 494 -28.58 68.67 -47.64
C ALA A 494 -28.78 67.21 -48.07
N ALA A 495 -28.52 66.29 -47.14
CA ALA A 495 -28.76 64.87 -47.34
C ALA A 495 -30.13 64.47 -46.79
N ALA A 496 -30.91 63.74 -47.57
CA ALA A 496 -32.16 63.12 -47.17
C ALA A 496 -32.15 61.63 -47.52
N LEU A 497 -32.85 60.82 -46.73
CA LEU A 497 -33.01 59.39 -46.96
C LEU A 497 -34.49 59.06 -47.12
N ASP A 498 -34.83 58.27 -48.14
CA ASP A 498 -36.16 57.69 -48.29
C ASP A 498 -36.11 56.23 -48.80
N GLY A 499 -37.27 55.64 -49.06
CA GLY A 499 -37.40 54.27 -49.52
C GLY A 499 -37.88 53.27 -48.44
N ALA A 500 -38.01 52.01 -48.84
CA ALA A 500 -38.69 50.98 -48.05
C ALA A 500 -37.98 50.65 -46.72
N ASN A 501 -36.64 50.69 -46.69
CA ASN A 501 -35.84 50.41 -45.49
C ASN A 501 -35.07 51.64 -44.99
N ALA A 502 -35.49 52.86 -45.34
CA ALA A 502 -34.78 54.10 -45.00
C ALA A 502 -34.49 54.24 -43.49
N ALA A 503 -35.35 53.73 -42.63
CA ALA A 503 -35.18 53.76 -41.17
C ALA A 503 -33.99 52.92 -40.67
N GLU A 504 -33.47 52.00 -41.48
CA GLU A 504 -32.27 51.19 -41.20
C GLU A 504 -31.00 51.87 -41.73
N PHE A 505 -31.12 53.03 -42.37
CA PHE A 505 -30.01 53.87 -42.82
C PHE A 505 -30.04 55.23 -42.10
N SER A 506 -28.89 55.82 -41.86
CA SER A 506 -28.80 57.14 -41.23
C SER A 506 -27.62 57.94 -41.73
N VAL A 507 -27.81 59.25 -41.91
CA VAL A 507 -26.72 60.18 -42.18
C VAL A 507 -26.08 60.53 -40.84
N VAL A 508 -24.80 60.16 -40.67
CA VAL A 508 -24.03 60.40 -39.43
C VAL A 508 -23.41 61.79 -39.42
N THR A 509 -23.09 62.35 -40.59
CA THR A 509 -22.54 63.70 -40.71
C THR A 509 -23.57 64.74 -40.26
N ALA A 510 -23.23 65.51 -39.22
CA ALA A 510 -24.15 66.45 -38.57
C ALA A 510 -24.52 67.68 -39.43
N SER A 511 -23.61 68.15 -40.29
CA SER A 511 -23.86 69.28 -41.20
C SER A 511 -22.88 69.26 -42.37
N LEU A 512 -23.35 69.62 -43.56
CA LEU A 512 -22.51 69.77 -44.76
C LEU A 512 -22.20 71.25 -45.00
N PRO A 513 -20.92 71.66 -45.08
CA PRO A 513 -20.54 73.04 -45.38
C PRO A 513 -20.73 73.39 -46.86
N SER A 514 -20.80 74.68 -47.19
CA SER A 514 -20.64 75.12 -48.58
C SER A 514 -19.19 74.91 -49.04
N LEU A 515 -19.00 74.48 -50.28
CA LEU A 515 -17.69 74.16 -50.86
C LEU A 515 -17.34 75.18 -51.94
N GLU A 516 -16.22 75.88 -51.76
CA GLU A 516 -15.62 76.70 -52.82
C GLU A 516 -15.16 75.82 -54.01
N HIS A 517 -14.77 76.44 -55.13
CA HIS A 517 -14.24 75.70 -56.29
C HIS A 517 -13.08 74.77 -55.88
N ASN A 518 -13.12 73.51 -56.33
CA ASN A 518 -12.22 72.41 -55.93
C ASN A 518 -12.25 72.04 -54.43
N GLY A 519 -13.16 72.62 -53.64
CA GLY A 519 -13.40 72.23 -52.26
C GLY A 519 -14.01 70.84 -52.16
N SER A 520 -13.76 70.15 -51.05
CA SER A 520 -14.33 68.82 -50.76
C SER A 520 -14.75 68.68 -49.31
N THR A 521 -15.79 67.88 -49.05
CA THR A 521 -16.20 67.45 -47.70
C THR A 521 -16.59 65.98 -47.71
N THR A 522 -16.78 65.39 -46.53
CA THR A 522 -17.20 64.00 -46.38
C THR A 522 -18.61 63.87 -45.82
N LEU A 523 -19.37 62.93 -46.38
CA LEU A 523 -20.66 62.48 -45.90
C LEU A 523 -20.55 61.02 -45.46
N ILE A 524 -20.87 60.74 -44.20
CA ILE A 524 -20.90 59.36 -43.67
C ILE A 524 -22.36 58.93 -43.60
N VAL A 525 -22.65 57.81 -44.27
CA VAL A 525 -23.95 57.13 -44.15
C VAL A 525 -23.72 55.79 -43.48
N ARG A 526 -24.59 55.48 -42.51
CA ARG A 526 -24.56 54.25 -41.70
C ARG A 526 -25.73 53.36 -42.06
N PHE A 527 -25.47 52.08 -42.25
CA PHE A 527 -26.47 51.01 -42.32
C PHE A 527 -26.51 50.24 -41.01
N ALA A 528 -27.69 50.02 -40.46
CA ALA A 528 -27.96 49.36 -39.18
C ALA A 528 -29.18 48.41 -39.32
N PRO A 529 -28.99 47.19 -39.88
CA PRO A 529 -30.11 46.28 -40.11
C PRO A 529 -30.76 45.81 -38.82
N VAL A 530 -32.09 45.78 -38.80
CA VAL A 530 -32.90 45.28 -37.66
C VAL A 530 -33.58 43.93 -37.94
N SER A 531 -33.43 43.41 -39.15
CA SER A 531 -33.97 42.10 -39.56
C SER A 531 -33.18 41.52 -40.73
N LEU A 532 -33.27 40.20 -40.92
CA LEU A 532 -32.56 39.48 -41.97
C LEU A 532 -33.00 39.89 -43.38
N GLY A 533 -32.10 39.71 -44.34
CA GLY A 533 -32.36 39.86 -45.77
C GLY A 533 -31.93 41.21 -46.36
N ALA A 534 -32.14 41.35 -47.67
CA ALA A 534 -31.76 42.55 -48.42
C ALA A 534 -32.57 43.78 -47.97
N LYS A 535 -31.87 44.91 -47.83
CA LYS A 535 -32.37 46.22 -47.44
C LYS A 535 -31.99 47.23 -48.51
N SER A 536 -32.90 48.15 -48.83
CA SER A 536 -32.63 49.22 -49.78
C SER A 536 -33.25 50.55 -49.34
N ALA A 537 -32.52 51.63 -49.59
CA ALA A 537 -32.93 53.01 -49.38
C ALA A 537 -32.34 53.90 -50.49
N ALA A 538 -32.85 55.11 -50.65
CA ALA A 538 -32.28 56.12 -51.53
C ALA A 538 -31.72 57.28 -50.70
N LEU A 539 -30.50 57.70 -51.03
CA LEU A 539 -29.86 58.92 -50.54
C LEU A 539 -30.02 60.01 -51.59
N HIS A 540 -30.61 61.12 -51.18
CA HIS A 540 -30.81 62.32 -51.99
C HIS A 540 -29.92 63.43 -51.47
N LEU A 541 -29.01 63.96 -52.29
CA LEU A 541 -28.15 65.09 -51.95
C LEU A 541 -28.60 66.35 -52.70
N ALA A 542 -29.43 67.15 -52.05
CA ALA A 542 -29.82 68.45 -52.59
C ALA A 542 -28.64 69.43 -52.55
N SER A 543 -28.49 70.23 -53.60
CA SER A 543 -27.48 71.28 -53.72
C SER A 543 -27.98 72.42 -54.63
N ASN A 544 -27.14 73.43 -54.89
CA ASN A 544 -27.38 74.47 -55.91
C ASN A 544 -26.80 74.12 -57.30
N ASP A 545 -26.42 72.87 -57.51
CA ASP A 545 -26.15 72.29 -58.82
C ASP A 545 -27.46 72.23 -59.63
N PRO A 546 -27.53 72.82 -60.84
CA PRO A 546 -28.77 72.91 -61.61
C PRO A 546 -29.21 71.62 -62.29
N ASP A 547 -28.32 70.65 -62.52
CA ASP A 547 -28.61 69.40 -63.24
C ASP A 547 -28.49 68.14 -62.38
N GLU A 548 -27.86 68.21 -61.20
CA GLU A 548 -27.72 67.08 -60.27
C GLU A 548 -28.23 67.40 -58.85
N SER A 549 -29.39 68.07 -58.74
CA SER A 549 -30.04 68.39 -57.47
C SER A 549 -31.50 67.88 -57.39
N PRO A 550 -31.80 66.85 -56.57
CA PRO A 550 -30.85 66.10 -55.76
C PRO A 550 -29.96 65.17 -56.59
N PHE A 551 -28.72 64.93 -56.13
CA PHE A 551 -27.88 63.83 -56.59
C PHE A 551 -28.31 62.57 -55.86
N ASP A 552 -28.74 61.56 -56.61
CA ASP A 552 -29.40 60.37 -56.09
C ASP A 552 -28.45 59.16 -56.03
N VAL A 553 -28.45 58.46 -54.90
CA VAL A 553 -27.70 57.20 -54.73
C VAL A 553 -28.60 56.13 -54.14
N THR A 554 -28.72 54.99 -54.82
CA THR A 554 -29.35 53.80 -54.26
C THR A 554 -28.40 53.15 -53.25
N LEU A 555 -28.84 53.02 -52.00
CA LEU A 555 -28.13 52.32 -50.94
C LEU A 555 -28.70 50.91 -50.79
N ASN A 556 -27.81 49.92 -50.80
CA ASN A 556 -28.14 48.52 -50.57
C ASN A 556 -27.36 47.99 -49.37
N GLY A 557 -27.90 46.99 -48.70
CA GLY A 557 -27.21 46.23 -47.66
C GLY A 557 -27.95 44.93 -47.37
N TYR A 558 -27.30 43.99 -46.70
CA TYR A 558 -27.93 42.71 -46.37
C TYR A 558 -27.80 42.41 -44.87
N GLY A 559 -28.94 42.27 -44.19
CA GLY A 559 -28.98 41.81 -42.80
C GLY A 559 -28.67 40.32 -42.72
N VAL A 560 -27.55 39.94 -42.11
CA VAL A 560 -27.18 38.53 -41.88
C VAL A 560 -27.40 38.09 -40.43
N ASN A 561 -27.46 36.78 -40.22
CA ASN A 561 -27.77 36.17 -38.93
C ASN A 561 -26.58 36.28 -37.95
N ASN A 562 -26.83 36.74 -36.71
CA ASN A 562 -25.87 36.54 -35.64
C ASN A 562 -25.96 35.10 -35.11
N PRO A 563 -24.83 34.49 -34.70
CA PRO A 563 -24.90 33.25 -33.96
C PRO A 563 -25.55 33.48 -32.59
N PRO A 564 -26.24 32.45 -32.05
CA PRO A 564 -26.77 32.52 -30.70
C PRO A 564 -25.64 32.73 -29.68
N THR A 565 -25.99 33.06 -28.45
CA THR A 565 -25.07 33.29 -27.33
C THR A 565 -25.33 32.29 -26.21
N ILE A 566 -24.25 31.86 -25.55
CA ILE A 566 -24.27 31.08 -24.32
C ILE A 566 -23.24 31.65 -23.36
N ALA A 567 -23.61 31.82 -22.09
CA ALA A 567 -22.68 32.31 -21.07
C ALA A 567 -21.53 31.31 -20.80
N PRO A 568 -20.32 31.77 -20.42
CA PRO A 568 -19.22 30.89 -20.05
C PRO A 568 -19.61 29.89 -18.96
N LEU A 569 -19.19 28.65 -19.12
CA LEU A 569 -19.50 27.55 -18.20
C LEU A 569 -18.27 27.22 -17.36
N ALA A 570 -18.47 27.17 -16.04
CA ALA A 570 -17.43 26.71 -15.12
C ALA A 570 -17.49 25.18 -14.95
N ALA A 571 -16.31 24.58 -14.76
CA ALA A 571 -16.16 23.16 -14.41
C ALA A 571 -17.02 22.76 -13.21
N ARG A 572 -17.41 21.49 -13.16
CA ARG A 572 -18.32 20.94 -12.17
C ARG A 572 -17.77 19.64 -11.62
N ASP A 573 -17.91 19.48 -10.31
CA ASP A 573 -17.62 18.23 -9.64
C ASP A 573 -18.91 17.66 -9.07
N THR A 574 -19.03 16.34 -9.12
CA THR A 574 -20.09 15.62 -8.45
C THR A 574 -19.56 14.31 -7.88
N ALA A 575 -20.24 13.81 -6.86
CA ALA A 575 -19.96 12.49 -6.35
C ALA A 575 -20.50 11.43 -7.32
N ARG A 576 -19.83 10.27 -7.39
CA ARG A 576 -20.36 9.06 -8.03
C ARG A 576 -21.83 8.87 -7.66
N ASN A 577 -22.65 8.43 -8.62
CA ASN A 577 -24.08 8.19 -8.44
C ASN A 577 -24.92 9.42 -8.02
N THR A 578 -24.38 10.64 -8.11
CA THR A 578 -25.06 11.88 -7.73
C THR A 578 -25.26 12.79 -8.95
N PRO A 579 -26.50 13.06 -9.37
CA PRO A 579 -26.78 14.05 -10.42
C PRO A 579 -26.40 15.46 -10.00
N VAL A 580 -25.98 16.29 -10.97
CA VAL A 580 -25.72 17.72 -10.76
C VAL A 580 -26.64 18.55 -11.64
N SER A 581 -27.24 19.60 -11.07
CA SER A 581 -28.13 20.53 -11.78
C SER A 581 -27.64 21.97 -11.63
N PHE A 582 -27.64 22.72 -12.72
CA PHE A 582 -27.28 24.13 -12.75
C PHE A 582 -28.06 24.87 -13.85
N THR A 583 -27.94 26.20 -13.89
CA THR A 583 -28.63 27.04 -14.87
C THR A 583 -27.63 27.61 -15.86
N ILE A 584 -28.00 27.63 -17.14
CA ILE A 584 -27.30 28.34 -18.22
C ILE A 584 -28.14 29.51 -18.72
N GLU A 585 -27.46 30.54 -19.23
CA GLU A 585 -28.09 31.68 -19.88
C GLU A 585 -27.79 31.66 -21.38
N ILE A 586 -28.86 31.71 -22.18
CA ILE A 586 -28.81 31.69 -23.64
C ILE A 586 -29.60 32.86 -24.22
N GLY A 587 -29.18 33.36 -25.37
CA GLY A 587 -29.84 34.47 -26.03
C GLY A 587 -29.52 34.53 -27.51
N ASP A 588 -30.37 35.20 -28.27
CA ASP A 588 -30.14 35.50 -29.68
C ASP A 588 -30.89 36.80 -30.02
N ILE A 589 -30.33 37.62 -30.93
CA ILE A 589 -30.92 38.94 -31.22
C ILE A 589 -32.04 38.83 -32.27
N GLU A 590 -32.01 37.82 -33.13
CA GLU A 590 -33.01 37.58 -34.18
C GLU A 590 -34.04 36.53 -33.77
N THR A 591 -33.62 35.49 -33.05
CA THR A 591 -34.42 34.31 -32.72
C THR A 591 -34.94 34.38 -31.30
N ALA A 592 -36.26 34.28 -31.14
CA ALA A 592 -36.85 34.21 -29.81
C ALA A 592 -36.25 33.04 -29.01
N VAL A 593 -35.85 33.28 -27.75
CA VAL A 593 -35.17 32.29 -26.89
C VAL A 593 -35.95 30.98 -26.67
N SER A 594 -37.26 30.99 -26.86
CA SER A 594 -38.11 29.79 -26.80
C SER A 594 -38.00 28.91 -28.04
N ALA A 595 -37.54 29.46 -29.17
CA ALA A 595 -37.31 28.76 -30.42
C ALA A 595 -35.88 28.21 -30.56
N LEU A 596 -34.95 28.65 -29.70
CA LEU A 596 -33.59 28.11 -29.65
C LEU A 596 -33.60 26.64 -29.22
N VAL A 597 -32.88 25.81 -29.98
CA VAL A 597 -32.66 24.40 -29.70
C VAL A 597 -31.37 24.26 -28.90
N VAL A 598 -31.43 23.53 -27.79
CA VAL A 598 -30.27 23.26 -26.92
C VAL A 598 -30.02 21.77 -26.88
N SER A 599 -28.78 21.37 -27.10
CA SER A 599 -28.31 19.99 -27.00
C SER A 599 -27.00 19.92 -26.22
N GLY A 600 -26.69 18.74 -25.68
CA GLY A 600 -25.44 18.49 -24.98
C GLY A 600 -24.82 17.17 -25.42
N ALA A 601 -23.49 17.15 -25.49
CA ALA A 601 -22.70 15.98 -25.82
C ALA A 601 -21.59 15.78 -24.80
N SER A 602 -21.30 14.53 -24.45
CA SER A 602 -20.22 14.14 -23.57
C SER A 602 -19.08 13.53 -24.37
N SER A 603 -17.84 13.96 -24.10
CA SER A 603 -16.65 13.29 -24.62
C SER A 603 -16.48 11.86 -24.09
N ASN A 604 -17.19 11.51 -23.01
CA ASN A 604 -17.14 10.20 -22.39
C ASN A 604 -18.57 9.65 -22.11
N PRO A 605 -19.22 9.05 -23.13
CA PRO A 605 -20.58 8.54 -23.00
C PRO A 605 -20.76 7.38 -22.00
N THR A 606 -19.68 6.69 -21.62
CA THR A 606 -19.74 5.63 -20.59
C THR A 606 -19.75 6.21 -19.18
N LEU A 607 -19.20 7.42 -18.99
CA LEU A 607 -19.28 8.18 -17.74
C LEU A 607 -20.58 9.00 -17.65
N LEU A 608 -20.92 9.71 -18.72
CA LEU A 608 -22.12 10.54 -18.82
C LEU A 608 -22.72 10.34 -20.22
N PRO A 609 -23.76 9.49 -20.36
CA PRO A 609 -24.45 9.32 -21.64
C PRO A 609 -25.08 10.64 -22.11
N ASP A 610 -25.06 10.93 -23.41
CA ASP A 610 -25.66 12.17 -23.96
C ASP A 610 -27.15 12.30 -23.60
N ALA A 611 -27.88 11.18 -23.58
CA ALA A 611 -29.29 11.14 -23.18
C ALA A 611 -29.52 11.50 -21.69
N ALA A 612 -28.46 11.48 -20.87
CA ALA A 612 -28.49 11.86 -19.46
C ALA A 612 -28.12 13.34 -19.22
N ILE A 613 -27.91 14.11 -20.30
CA ILE A 613 -27.78 15.57 -20.29
C ILE A 613 -29.16 16.15 -20.64
N VAL A 614 -29.92 16.50 -19.61
CA VAL A 614 -31.33 16.90 -19.76
C VAL A 614 -31.48 18.40 -19.56
N PHE A 615 -32.12 19.07 -20.52
CA PHE A 615 -32.43 20.49 -20.47
C PHE A 615 -33.90 20.73 -20.12
N ALA A 616 -34.17 21.69 -19.24
CA ALA A 616 -35.52 22.09 -18.84
C ALA A 616 -35.71 23.61 -18.87
N GLY A 617 -36.95 24.05 -19.08
CA GLY A 617 -37.32 25.45 -19.26
C GLY A 617 -37.31 25.92 -20.72
N THR A 618 -37.92 27.09 -21.00
CA THR A 618 -38.05 27.68 -22.35
C THR A 618 -37.61 29.14 -22.43
N GLY A 619 -37.23 29.76 -21.31
CA GLY A 619 -36.75 31.14 -21.26
C GLY A 619 -35.24 31.27 -21.48
N VAL A 620 -34.73 32.49 -21.27
CA VAL A 620 -33.29 32.84 -21.30
C VAL A 620 -32.48 31.94 -20.36
N ARG A 621 -33.04 31.60 -19.20
CA ARG A 621 -32.46 30.68 -18.22
C ARG A 621 -33.00 29.27 -18.42
N ARG A 622 -32.11 28.32 -18.70
CA ARG A 622 -32.44 26.88 -18.84
C ARG A 622 -31.73 26.10 -17.75
N THR A 623 -32.41 25.10 -17.18
CA THR A 623 -31.79 24.17 -16.22
C THR A 623 -31.16 23.02 -16.99
N VAL A 624 -29.91 22.71 -16.69
CA VAL A 624 -29.18 21.54 -17.17
C VAL A 624 -29.06 20.58 -16.01
N THR A 625 -29.44 19.32 -16.22
CA THR A 625 -29.24 18.22 -15.27
C THR A 625 -28.36 17.17 -15.92
N LEU A 626 -27.21 16.89 -15.31
CA LEU A 626 -26.29 15.83 -15.72
C LEU A 626 -26.44 14.66 -14.76
N SER A 627 -26.73 13.47 -15.29
CA SER A 627 -26.81 12.24 -14.48
C SER A 627 -25.73 11.25 -14.94
N PRO A 628 -24.57 11.19 -14.27
CA PRO A 628 -23.53 10.20 -14.58
C PRO A 628 -24.08 8.77 -14.56
N ALA A 629 -23.49 7.89 -15.36
CA ALA A 629 -23.80 6.47 -15.36
C ALA A 629 -23.56 5.87 -13.98
N ALA A 630 -24.37 4.86 -13.62
CA ALA A 630 -24.24 4.17 -12.35
C ALA A 630 -22.82 3.61 -12.18
N ASP A 631 -22.23 3.87 -11.02
CA ASP A 631 -20.90 3.41 -10.63
C ASP A 631 -19.74 3.87 -11.53
N ALA A 632 -19.94 4.95 -12.29
CA ALA A 632 -18.88 5.57 -13.08
C ALA A 632 -18.14 6.67 -12.30
N THR A 633 -16.85 6.82 -12.59
CA THR A 633 -15.96 7.87 -12.06
C THR A 633 -14.99 8.30 -13.16
N GLY A 634 -14.52 9.54 -13.10
CA GLY A 634 -13.59 10.10 -14.08
C GLY A 634 -13.97 11.52 -14.47
N VAL A 635 -13.43 11.98 -15.60
CA VAL A 635 -13.72 13.30 -16.17
C VAL A 635 -14.41 13.13 -17.52
N ALA A 636 -15.44 13.94 -17.78
CA ALA A 636 -16.06 14.10 -19.09
C ALA A 636 -16.00 15.58 -19.51
N HIS A 637 -15.54 15.86 -20.72
CA HIS A 637 -15.69 17.18 -21.32
C HIS A 637 -17.09 17.28 -21.91
N VAL A 638 -17.93 18.12 -21.31
CA VAL A 638 -19.33 18.30 -21.71
C VAL A 638 -19.44 19.53 -22.58
N THR A 639 -19.92 19.37 -23.81
CA THR A 639 -20.17 20.47 -24.75
C THR A 639 -21.68 20.72 -24.82
N ILE A 640 -22.09 21.96 -24.58
CA ILE A 640 -23.46 22.43 -24.77
C ILE A 640 -23.51 23.27 -26.05
N THR A 641 -24.40 22.90 -26.96
CA THR A 641 -24.61 23.59 -28.24
C THR A 641 -25.99 24.26 -28.22
N VAL A 642 -26.03 25.54 -28.58
CA VAL A 642 -27.27 26.31 -28.79
C VAL A 642 -27.37 26.62 -30.28
N SER A 643 -28.54 26.38 -30.87
CA SER A 643 -28.80 26.65 -32.28
C SER A 643 -30.11 27.40 -32.48
N ASP A 644 -30.09 28.37 -33.40
CA ASP A 644 -31.26 29.05 -33.95
C ASP A 644 -31.75 28.40 -35.27
N GLY A 645 -31.07 27.34 -35.74
CA GLY A 645 -31.32 26.64 -37.01
C GLY A 645 -30.50 27.14 -38.20
N ALA A 646 -29.85 28.31 -38.10
CA ALA A 646 -28.97 28.88 -39.13
C ALA A 646 -27.50 28.88 -38.68
N ALA A 647 -27.25 29.15 -37.40
CA ALA A 647 -25.95 29.19 -36.76
C ALA A 647 -25.98 28.44 -35.41
N THR A 648 -24.79 28.27 -34.83
CA THR A 648 -24.62 27.61 -33.52
C THR A 648 -23.61 28.37 -32.66
N ALA A 649 -23.78 28.24 -31.36
CA ALA A 649 -22.76 28.60 -30.37
C ALA A 649 -22.57 27.47 -29.38
N GLU A 650 -21.32 27.28 -28.97
CA GLU A 650 -20.92 26.18 -28.10
C GLU A 650 -20.18 26.71 -26.87
N ALA A 651 -20.43 26.07 -25.74
CA ALA A 651 -19.62 26.21 -24.54
C ALA A 651 -19.34 24.84 -23.95
N ALA A 652 -18.10 24.63 -23.52
CA ALA A 652 -17.67 23.37 -22.92
C ALA A 652 -17.17 23.58 -21.49
N PHE A 653 -17.32 22.56 -20.66
CA PHE A 653 -16.79 22.51 -19.30
C PHE A 653 -16.49 21.06 -18.91
N ASP A 654 -15.66 20.90 -17.88
CA ASP A 654 -15.30 19.58 -17.36
C ASP A 654 -16.28 19.17 -16.27
N LEU A 655 -16.81 17.95 -16.37
CA LEU A 655 -17.50 17.28 -15.29
C LEU A 655 -16.57 16.23 -14.66
N THR A 656 -16.16 16.44 -13.42
CA THR A 656 -15.44 15.46 -12.61
C THR A 656 -16.42 14.66 -11.76
N VAL A 657 -16.41 13.34 -11.89
CA VAL A 657 -17.18 12.42 -11.06
C VAL A 657 -16.22 11.66 -10.14
N VAL A 658 -16.27 11.95 -8.85
CA VAL A 658 -15.33 11.42 -7.85
C VAL A 658 -16.05 10.42 -6.93
N ALA A 659 -15.40 9.29 -6.63
CA ALA A 659 -15.85 8.38 -5.58
C ALA A 659 -15.29 8.83 -4.24
N TYR A 660 -16.15 8.85 -3.22
CA TYR A 660 -15.78 9.09 -1.83
C TYR A 660 -16.04 7.80 -1.04
N PRO A 661 -15.24 6.74 -1.25
CA PRO A 661 -15.48 5.47 -0.59
C PRO A 661 -15.47 5.64 0.93
N PRO A 662 -16.19 4.79 1.67
CA PRO A 662 -16.13 4.82 3.11
C PRO A 662 -14.75 4.39 3.63
N GLY A 663 -14.49 4.60 4.92
CA GLY A 663 -13.33 4.06 5.63
C GLY A 663 -13.74 2.91 6.54
N ALA A 664 -12.87 1.91 6.70
CA ALA A 664 -13.07 0.77 7.59
C ALA A 664 -11.77 0.44 8.34
N THR A 665 -11.82 0.48 9.67
CA THR A 665 -10.73 0.05 10.53
C THR A 665 -11.27 -0.95 11.55
N VAL A 666 -10.55 -2.04 11.76
CA VAL A 666 -10.87 -3.04 12.78
C VAL A 666 -10.03 -2.76 14.02
N LEU A 667 -10.63 -2.98 15.18
CA LEU A 667 -9.98 -2.84 16.48
C LEU A 667 -9.88 -4.20 17.16
N ALA A 668 -9.10 -4.27 18.25
CA ALA A 668 -9.00 -5.47 19.06
C ALA A 668 -10.39 -5.86 19.60
N ALA A 669 -10.68 -7.16 19.52
CA ALA A 669 -11.87 -7.73 20.16
C ALA A 669 -11.69 -7.71 21.69
N ASP A 670 -12.79 -7.50 22.40
CA ASP A 670 -12.86 -7.59 23.86
C ASP A 670 -13.94 -8.60 24.29
N ASP A 671 -14.18 -8.71 25.60
CA ASP A 671 -15.10 -9.68 26.19
C ASP A 671 -14.89 -11.11 25.65
N VAL A 672 -13.63 -11.46 25.37
CA VAL A 672 -13.25 -12.74 24.77
C VAL A 672 -13.33 -13.82 25.83
N THR A 673 -14.36 -14.67 25.71
CA THR A 673 -14.55 -15.85 26.56
C THR A 673 -14.14 -17.11 25.81
N SER A 674 -14.41 -18.28 26.39
CA SER A 674 -14.21 -19.56 25.70
C SER A 674 -15.21 -19.81 24.57
N ASN A 675 -16.28 -19.01 24.45
CA ASN A 675 -17.35 -19.24 23.46
C ASN A 675 -17.97 -17.98 22.84
N ALA A 676 -17.48 -16.79 23.18
CA ALA A 676 -18.00 -15.51 22.69
C ALA A 676 -16.87 -14.47 22.63
N ALA A 677 -17.09 -13.41 21.86
CA ALA A 677 -16.22 -12.24 21.79
C ALA A 677 -17.02 -11.06 21.22
N THR A 678 -16.67 -9.83 21.57
CA THR A 678 -17.23 -8.64 20.91
C THR A 678 -16.18 -8.04 19.98
N LEU A 679 -16.54 -7.91 18.70
CA LEU A 679 -15.72 -7.29 17.67
C LEU A 679 -15.97 -5.79 17.64
N HIS A 680 -14.92 -5.02 17.42
CA HIS A 680 -14.96 -3.57 17.35
C HIS A 680 -14.28 -3.05 16.09
N GLY A 681 -14.70 -1.86 15.67
CA GLY A 681 -14.11 -1.16 14.55
C GLY A 681 -14.63 0.26 14.43
N THR A 682 -14.06 1.01 13.49
CA THR A 682 -14.49 2.37 13.15
C THR A 682 -14.83 2.46 11.68
N VAL A 683 -15.91 3.17 11.38
CA VAL A 683 -16.47 3.38 10.04
C VAL A 683 -16.46 4.86 9.72
N THR A 684 -15.90 5.25 8.59
CA THR A 684 -16.01 6.64 8.10
C THR A 684 -16.97 6.66 6.92
N ALA A 685 -18.05 7.41 7.03
CA ALA A 685 -19.14 7.41 6.05
C ALA A 685 -18.90 8.37 4.86
N SER A 686 -17.85 9.21 4.93
CA SER A 686 -17.48 10.19 3.88
C SER A 686 -18.63 11.11 3.44
N GLY A 687 -19.61 11.34 4.32
CA GLY A 687 -20.81 12.15 4.04
C GLY A 687 -22.00 11.40 3.40
N PHE A 688 -21.90 10.08 3.19
CA PHE A 688 -22.93 9.26 2.55
C PHE A 688 -23.42 8.12 3.47
N PRO A 689 -24.68 7.67 3.36
CA PRO A 689 -25.18 6.55 4.16
C PRO A 689 -24.39 5.25 3.91
N VAL A 690 -24.08 4.51 4.97
CA VAL A 690 -23.32 3.26 4.92
C VAL A 690 -23.96 2.17 5.77
N ALA A 691 -23.69 0.91 5.42
CA ALA A 691 -23.94 -0.26 6.24
C ALA A 691 -22.61 -0.96 6.55
N ALA A 692 -22.51 -1.60 7.71
CA ALA A 692 -21.29 -2.29 8.12
C ALA A 692 -21.58 -3.71 8.63
N ARG A 693 -20.66 -4.64 8.37
CA ARG A 693 -20.68 -6.00 8.91
C ARG A 693 -19.26 -6.50 9.15
N PHE A 694 -19.09 -7.37 10.14
CA PHE A 694 -17.88 -8.15 10.30
C PHE A 694 -17.98 -9.44 9.49
N GLU A 695 -16.92 -9.79 8.79
CA GLU A 695 -16.72 -11.12 8.20
C GLU A 695 -15.72 -11.86 9.09
N TRP A 696 -16.03 -13.09 9.49
CA TRP A 696 -15.22 -13.83 10.45
C TRP A 696 -15.21 -15.34 10.17
N GLY A 697 -14.20 -16.04 10.68
CA GLY A 697 -14.05 -17.50 10.55
C GLY A 697 -12.76 -18.02 11.15
N ALA A 698 -12.59 -19.35 11.23
CA ALA A 698 -11.36 -19.97 11.76
C ALA A 698 -10.14 -19.80 10.82
N THR A 699 -10.35 -19.25 9.62
CA THR A 699 -9.31 -18.94 8.63
C THR A 699 -9.59 -17.59 7.99
N SER A 700 -8.60 -17.01 7.32
CA SER A 700 -8.71 -15.77 6.56
C SER A 700 -9.57 -15.86 5.29
N ALA A 701 -10.11 -17.04 4.96
CA ALA A 701 -11.20 -17.16 3.99
C ALA A 701 -12.52 -16.62 4.55
N TYR A 702 -12.58 -16.41 5.87
CA TYR A 702 -13.79 -16.11 6.62
C TYR A 702 -14.84 -17.19 6.29
N GLY A 703 -16.13 -16.88 6.37
CA GLY A 703 -17.19 -17.86 6.07
C GLY A 703 -18.47 -17.56 6.82
N GLN A 704 -18.38 -16.72 7.85
CA GLN A 704 -19.50 -16.19 8.60
C GLN A 704 -19.52 -14.67 8.54
N THR A 705 -20.69 -14.10 8.78
CA THR A 705 -20.87 -12.64 8.86
C THR A 705 -21.68 -12.27 10.09
N ALA A 706 -21.41 -11.10 10.65
CA ALA A 706 -22.18 -10.51 11.75
C ALA A 706 -22.45 -9.04 11.41
N THR A 707 -23.72 -8.63 11.36
CA THR A 707 -24.09 -7.23 11.13
C THR A 707 -23.54 -6.36 12.26
N ALA A 708 -22.84 -5.29 11.92
CA ALA A 708 -22.31 -4.37 12.90
C ALA A 708 -23.39 -3.35 13.29
N SER A 709 -23.53 -3.12 14.59
CA SER A 709 -24.31 -1.99 15.10
C SER A 709 -23.45 -0.73 15.01
N LEU A 710 -24.03 0.34 14.45
CA LEU A 710 -23.41 1.66 14.37
C LEU A 710 -24.06 2.58 15.40
N THR A 711 -23.28 3.42 16.07
CA THR A 711 -23.75 4.28 17.18
C THR A 711 -24.63 5.49 16.76
N ALA A 712 -25.27 5.41 15.57
CA ALA A 712 -26.21 6.38 14.96
C ALA A 712 -25.57 7.55 14.14
N PRO A 713 -26.31 8.19 13.20
CA PRO A 713 -26.04 8.02 11.76
C PRO A 713 -26.08 9.34 10.94
N ASP A 714 -25.49 10.42 11.44
CA ASP A 714 -25.66 11.75 10.87
C ASP A 714 -24.34 12.54 10.80
N GLY A 715 -23.61 12.31 9.70
CA GLY A 715 -22.73 13.33 9.13
C GLY A 715 -21.26 13.25 9.54
N ALA A 716 -20.42 12.98 8.53
CA ALA A 716 -18.98 13.24 8.44
C ALA A 716 -18.00 12.62 9.46
N GLY A 717 -18.42 12.24 10.67
CA GLY A 717 -17.54 11.68 11.71
C GLY A 717 -17.33 10.16 11.64
N ALA A 718 -16.24 9.68 12.24
CA ALA A 718 -16.01 8.24 12.44
C ALA A 718 -17.05 7.65 13.40
N GLN A 719 -17.74 6.60 12.96
CA GLN A 719 -18.77 5.88 13.72
C GLN A 719 -18.17 4.60 14.30
N ALA A 720 -18.43 4.30 15.57
CA ALA A 720 -18.03 3.03 16.14
C ALA A 720 -18.95 1.91 15.62
N ALA A 721 -18.33 0.80 15.20
CA ALA A 721 -18.97 -0.41 14.75
C ALA A 721 -18.69 -1.53 15.75
N SER A 722 -19.74 -2.21 16.21
CA SER A 722 -19.60 -3.34 17.14
C SER A 722 -20.49 -4.52 16.78
N ALA A 723 -20.00 -5.75 16.99
CA ALA A 723 -20.80 -6.96 16.86
C ALA A 723 -20.36 -8.03 17.88
N THR A 724 -21.31 -8.62 18.59
CA THR A 724 -21.03 -9.74 19.50
C THR A 724 -21.15 -11.07 18.76
N LEU A 725 -20.11 -11.88 18.84
CA LEU A 725 -20.07 -13.26 18.37
C LEU A 725 -20.41 -14.22 19.51
N ALA A 726 -21.09 -15.31 19.19
CA ALA A 726 -21.42 -16.39 20.13
C ALA A 726 -21.28 -17.77 19.47
N GLY A 727 -21.10 -18.81 20.29
CA GLY A 727 -20.93 -20.18 19.80
C GLY A 727 -19.55 -20.46 19.22
N LEU A 728 -18.54 -19.69 19.63
CA LEU A 728 -17.15 -19.91 19.24
C LEU A 728 -16.59 -21.17 19.92
N GLU A 729 -15.64 -21.83 19.29
CA GLU A 729 -14.92 -22.97 19.87
C GLU A 729 -13.83 -22.47 20.83
N PRO A 730 -13.64 -23.08 22.01
CA PRO A 730 -12.58 -22.71 22.95
C PRO A 730 -11.18 -22.94 22.40
N TRP A 731 -10.23 -22.09 22.78
CA TRP A 731 -8.83 -22.13 22.36
C TRP A 731 -8.58 -22.05 20.85
N THR A 732 -9.54 -21.54 20.10
CA THR A 732 -9.50 -21.43 18.63
C THR A 732 -9.16 -19.99 18.23
N VAL A 733 -8.30 -19.85 17.24
CA VAL A 733 -8.01 -18.57 16.60
C VAL A 733 -9.06 -18.29 15.54
N TYR A 734 -9.69 -17.14 15.60
CA TYR A 734 -10.63 -16.64 14.60
C TYR A 734 -10.05 -15.40 13.93
N HIS A 735 -10.12 -15.40 12.60
CA HIS A 735 -9.87 -14.24 11.75
C HIS A 735 -11.15 -13.44 11.59
N TYR A 736 -11.05 -12.12 11.62
CA TYR A 736 -12.17 -11.22 11.40
C TYR A 736 -11.73 -9.91 10.74
N ARG A 737 -12.61 -9.34 9.94
CA ARG A 737 -12.43 -8.02 9.32
C ARG A 737 -13.75 -7.27 9.27
N LEU A 738 -13.68 -5.94 9.23
CA LEU A 738 -14.82 -5.06 9.04
C LEU A 738 -15.00 -4.74 7.55
N LEU A 739 -16.20 -4.99 7.03
CA LEU A 739 -16.62 -4.58 5.70
C LEU A 739 -17.70 -3.51 5.79
N VAL A 740 -17.47 -2.38 5.10
CA VAL A 740 -18.40 -1.25 5.00
C VAL A 740 -18.87 -1.10 3.56
N LEU A 741 -20.17 -0.94 3.38
CA LEU A 741 -20.86 -0.85 2.09
C LEU A 741 -21.57 0.50 2.01
N GLY A 742 -21.32 1.27 0.95
CA GLY A 742 -22.00 2.54 0.68
C GLY A 742 -22.22 2.77 -0.81
N SER A 743 -23.04 3.79 -1.15
CA SER A 743 -23.31 4.17 -2.55
C SER A 743 -22.08 4.69 -3.29
N GLN A 744 -21.05 5.11 -2.54
CA GLN A 744 -19.79 5.64 -3.07
C GLN A 744 -18.68 4.58 -3.18
N GLY A 745 -18.94 3.33 -2.79
CA GLY A 745 -17.98 2.23 -2.82
C GLY A 745 -18.02 1.37 -1.57
N THR A 746 -17.09 0.42 -1.50
CA THR A 746 -16.92 -0.48 -0.36
C THR A 746 -15.55 -0.30 0.26
N ALA A 747 -15.44 -0.53 1.56
CA ALA A 747 -14.18 -0.49 2.28
C ALA A 747 -14.05 -1.71 3.18
N THR A 748 -12.85 -2.26 3.20
CA THR A 748 -12.54 -3.48 3.94
C THR A 748 -11.34 -3.18 4.82
N SER A 749 -11.43 -3.46 6.11
CA SER A 749 -10.29 -3.34 7.02
C SER A 749 -9.24 -4.41 6.72
N ALA A 750 -8.05 -4.26 7.32
CA ALA A 750 -7.11 -5.36 7.47
C ALA A 750 -7.75 -6.54 8.24
N ASP A 751 -7.17 -7.72 8.06
CA ASP A 751 -7.49 -8.89 8.87
C ASP A 751 -6.99 -8.69 10.30
N ALA A 752 -7.81 -9.08 11.28
CA ALA A 752 -7.46 -9.14 12.68
C ALA A 752 -7.77 -10.53 13.23
N THR A 753 -7.10 -10.91 14.30
CA THR A 753 -7.29 -12.22 14.92
C THR A 753 -7.65 -12.09 16.39
N LEU A 754 -8.55 -12.96 16.86
CA LEU A 754 -8.79 -13.18 18.29
C LEU A 754 -8.58 -14.67 18.60
N ARG A 755 -8.14 -14.98 19.82
CA ARG A 755 -8.10 -16.34 20.34
C ARG A 755 -9.08 -16.46 21.48
N THR A 756 -10.03 -17.37 21.39
CA THR A 756 -10.95 -17.65 22.50
C THR A 756 -10.19 -18.21 23.70
N ALA A 757 -10.68 -17.90 24.91
CA ALA A 757 -10.10 -18.43 26.12
C ALA A 757 -10.19 -19.96 26.16
N GLY A 758 -9.24 -20.61 26.83
CA GLY A 758 -9.34 -22.04 27.10
C GLY A 758 -10.36 -22.35 28.21
N VAL A 759 -10.75 -23.61 28.31
CA VAL A 759 -11.52 -24.17 29.42
C VAL A 759 -10.54 -24.82 30.39
N ALA A 760 -10.46 -24.30 31.62
CA ALA A 760 -9.61 -24.85 32.68
C ALA A 760 -9.98 -26.31 32.98
N PRO A 761 -9.02 -27.15 33.44
CA PRO A 761 -9.30 -28.55 33.62
C PRO A 761 -10.28 -28.81 34.77
N SER A 762 -11.16 -29.80 34.60
CA SER A 762 -12.11 -30.26 35.63
C SER A 762 -12.00 -31.77 35.81
N ILE A 763 -11.99 -32.24 37.07
CA ILE A 763 -11.94 -33.67 37.41
C ILE A 763 -13.36 -34.18 37.65
N SER A 764 -13.78 -35.19 36.89
CA SER A 764 -15.08 -35.86 37.05
C SER A 764 -14.96 -37.28 37.60
N GLY A 765 -13.76 -37.88 37.57
CA GLY A 765 -13.45 -39.17 38.17
C GLY A 765 -12.17 -39.10 38.99
N GLN A 766 -12.28 -39.28 40.30
CA GLN A 766 -11.14 -39.27 41.23
C GLN A 766 -10.39 -40.63 41.21
N PRO A 767 -9.08 -40.64 41.49
CA PRO A 767 -8.35 -41.88 41.68
C PRO A 767 -8.88 -42.66 42.89
N ALA A 768 -9.02 -43.97 42.74
CA ALA A 768 -9.49 -44.86 43.80
C ALA A 768 -8.31 -45.46 44.58
N PRO A 769 -8.40 -45.62 45.92
CA PRO A 769 -7.41 -46.35 46.71
C PRO A 769 -7.17 -47.75 46.17
N GLN A 770 -5.91 -48.21 46.23
CA GLN A 770 -5.50 -49.53 45.72
C GLN A 770 -4.89 -50.37 46.83
N THR A 771 -5.02 -51.69 46.70
CA THR A 771 -4.31 -52.65 47.55
C THR A 771 -3.58 -53.65 46.66
N ALA A 772 -2.28 -53.80 46.85
CA ALA A 772 -1.45 -54.73 46.10
C ALA A 772 -0.60 -55.59 47.05
N MET A 773 -0.23 -56.79 46.60
CA MET A 773 0.77 -57.60 47.27
C MET A 773 2.16 -57.17 46.80
N VAL A 774 3.20 -57.38 47.61
CA VAL A 774 4.60 -57.15 47.17
C VAL A 774 4.88 -57.94 45.87
N GLY A 775 5.50 -57.27 44.89
CA GLY A 775 5.77 -57.77 43.53
C GLY A 775 4.53 -57.90 42.63
N GLY A 776 3.41 -57.28 43.02
CA GLY A 776 2.18 -57.17 42.22
C GLY A 776 2.11 -55.85 41.45
N GLU A 777 0.91 -55.51 40.98
CA GLU A 777 0.64 -54.27 40.24
C GLU A 777 -0.44 -53.44 40.92
N ALA A 778 -0.41 -52.12 40.70
CA ALA A 778 -1.45 -51.18 41.13
C ALA A 778 -1.66 -50.09 40.08
N SER A 779 -2.91 -49.65 39.88
CA SER A 779 -3.25 -48.60 38.91
C SER A 779 -4.10 -47.51 39.55
N PHE A 780 -3.68 -46.26 39.40
CA PHE A 780 -4.47 -45.07 39.74
C PHE A 780 -4.87 -44.37 38.45
N ALA A 781 -6.16 -44.05 38.29
CA ALA A 781 -6.68 -43.39 37.10
C ALA A 781 -7.50 -42.16 37.49
N VAL A 782 -7.41 -41.09 36.70
CA VAL A 782 -8.23 -39.88 36.82
C VAL A 782 -9.00 -39.66 35.52
N THR A 783 -10.24 -39.18 35.62
CA THR A 783 -10.99 -38.67 34.46
C THR A 783 -11.08 -37.16 34.58
N ALA A 784 -10.46 -36.46 33.63
CA ALA A 784 -10.47 -35.01 33.57
C ALA A 784 -10.72 -34.51 32.14
N SER A 785 -11.35 -33.34 32.02
CA SER A 785 -11.57 -32.63 30.76
C SER A 785 -10.97 -31.23 30.84
N GLY A 786 -10.67 -30.63 29.70
CA GLY A 786 -10.14 -29.27 29.59
C GLY A 786 -9.81 -28.96 28.14
N VAL A 787 -9.79 -27.68 27.77
CA VAL A 787 -9.35 -27.21 26.44
C VAL A 787 -8.36 -26.06 26.66
N PRO A 788 -7.09 -26.16 26.29
CA PRO A 788 -6.43 -27.27 25.58
C PRO A 788 -6.48 -28.59 26.33
N ALA A 789 -6.22 -29.69 25.63
CA ALA A 789 -6.10 -31.00 26.25
C ALA A 789 -5.14 -30.93 27.46
N PRO A 790 -5.55 -31.40 28.64
CA PRO A 790 -4.75 -31.27 29.84
C PRO A 790 -3.56 -32.23 29.88
N SER A 791 -2.49 -31.78 30.54
CA SER A 791 -1.36 -32.60 30.97
C SER A 791 -1.55 -33.09 32.41
N TYR A 792 -0.85 -34.15 32.78
CA TYR A 792 -0.93 -34.79 34.10
C TYR A 792 0.45 -34.81 34.76
N ALA A 793 0.48 -34.67 36.08
CA ALA A 793 1.68 -34.91 36.89
C ALA A 793 1.27 -35.64 38.17
N TRP A 794 1.75 -36.87 38.35
CA TRP A 794 1.46 -37.67 39.55
C TRP A 794 2.43 -37.38 40.68
N TRP A 795 1.92 -37.41 41.90
CA TRP A 795 2.65 -37.13 43.12
C TRP A 795 2.43 -38.26 44.12
N ARG A 796 3.49 -38.67 44.81
CA ARG A 796 3.46 -39.58 45.97
C ARG A 796 3.94 -38.83 47.20
N ASP A 797 3.11 -38.76 48.24
CA ASP A 797 3.43 -38.12 49.52
C ASP A 797 4.00 -36.70 49.36
N SER A 798 3.46 -35.95 48.40
CA SER A 798 3.90 -34.60 48.05
C SER A 798 5.27 -34.48 47.38
N VAL A 799 5.79 -35.57 46.81
CA VAL A 799 6.91 -35.55 45.88
C VAL A 799 6.40 -35.96 44.49
N GLU A 800 6.75 -35.20 43.47
CA GLU A 800 6.40 -35.52 42.08
C GLU A 800 7.08 -36.82 41.63
N ILE A 801 6.37 -37.63 40.84
CA ILE A 801 6.86 -38.84 40.19
C ILE A 801 7.26 -38.45 38.76
N PRO A 802 8.56 -38.29 38.45
CA PRO A 802 8.98 -37.83 37.13
C PRO A 802 8.54 -38.79 36.03
N GLY A 803 8.03 -38.26 34.91
CA GLY A 803 7.61 -39.03 33.74
C GLY A 803 6.20 -39.63 33.83
N ALA A 804 5.51 -39.52 34.96
CA ALA A 804 4.12 -39.95 35.10
C ALA A 804 3.16 -38.89 34.55
N THR A 805 3.02 -38.82 33.22
CA THR A 805 2.31 -37.73 32.51
C THR A 805 0.98 -38.12 31.87
N THR A 806 0.52 -39.35 32.11
CA THR A 806 -0.74 -39.89 31.58
C THR A 806 -1.86 -39.82 32.62
N ALA A 807 -3.11 -39.94 32.15
CA ALA A 807 -4.30 -39.98 33.02
C ALA A 807 -4.34 -41.21 33.96
N THR A 808 -3.50 -42.23 33.69
CA THR A 808 -3.39 -43.44 34.50
C THR A 808 -1.94 -43.67 34.88
N LEU A 809 -1.64 -43.67 36.18
CA LEU A 809 -0.39 -44.16 36.73
C LEU A 809 -0.50 -45.66 36.97
N HIS A 810 0.34 -46.44 36.28
CA HIS A 810 0.45 -47.88 36.48
C HIS A 810 1.80 -48.20 37.14
N LEU A 811 1.75 -48.90 38.26
CA LEU A 811 2.90 -49.36 39.02
C LEU A 811 3.04 -50.86 38.86
N THR A 812 4.22 -51.31 38.44
CA THR A 812 4.60 -52.72 38.35
C THR A 812 5.63 -53.06 39.42
N ASP A 813 5.72 -54.33 39.80
CA ASP A 813 6.62 -54.82 40.84
C ASP A 813 6.56 -54.01 42.15
N VAL A 814 5.33 -53.76 42.64
CA VAL A 814 5.06 -52.90 43.80
C VAL A 814 5.82 -53.37 45.04
N GLN A 815 6.58 -52.46 45.67
CA GLN A 815 7.34 -52.71 46.89
C GLN A 815 6.71 -52.05 48.12
N MET A 816 7.13 -52.44 49.32
CA MET A 816 6.66 -51.82 50.57
C MET A 816 6.96 -50.31 50.64
N SER A 817 7.99 -49.83 49.93
CA SER A 817 8.35 -48.42 49.81
C SER A 817 7.41 -47.60 48.91
N ASP A 818 6.56 -48.27 48.13
CA ASP A 818 5.61 -47.59 47.24
C ASP A 818 4.28 -47.30 47.93
N ALA A 819 4.05 -47.83 49.14
CA ALA A 819 2.90 -47.47 49.96
C ALA A 819 2.92 -45.97 50.27
N GLY A 820 1.78 -45.30 50.12
CA GLY A 820 1.68 -43.85 50.30
C GLY A 820 0.42 -43.26 49.68
N ALA A 821 0.27 -41.95 49.78
CA ALA A 821 -0.83 -41.20 49.18
C ALA A 821 -0.45 -40.72 47.77
N TYR A 822 -1.24 -41.12 46.77
CA TYR A 822 -1.07 -40.74 45.38
C TYR A 822 -2.12 -39.71 44.98
N ARG A 823 -1.70 -38.62 44.33
CA ARG A 823 -2.60 -37.61 43.73
C ARG A 823 -2.05 -37.17 42.39
N VAL A 824 -2.90 -36.57 41.56
CA VAL A 824 -2.52 -36.03 40.26
C VAL A 824 -2.89 -34.55 40.16
N VAL A 825 -1.97 -33.75 39.64
CA VAL A 825 -2.24 -32.38 39.21
C VAL A 825 -2.52 -32.41 37.72
N VAL A 826 -3.68 -31.89 37.33
CA VAL A 826 -4.13 -31.82 35.95
C VAL A 826 -4.11 -30.36 35.53
N SER A 827 -3.36 -30.04 34.47
CA SER A 827 -3.13 -28.64 34.06
C SER A 827 -3.25 -28.43 32.56
N ASN A 828 -3.70 -27.25 32.15
CA ASN A 828 -3.55 -26.74 30.80
C ASN A 828 -3.27 -25.22 30.85
N ALA A 829 -3.16 -24.56 29.70
CA ALA A 829 -2.90 -23.12 29.64
C ALA A 829 -3.99 -22.24 30.30
N ALA A 830 -5.20 -22.76 30.53
CA ALA A 830 -6.30 -22.06 31.17
C ALA A 830 -6.37 -22.25 32.69
N GLY A 831 -5.60 -23.19 33.26
CA GLY A 831 -5.51 -23.39 34.71
C GLY A 831 -5.12 -24.81 35.12
N SER A 832 -5.23 -25.08 36.42
CA SER A 832 -4.90 -26.39 37.01
C SER A 832 -5.89 -26.80 38.10
N VAL A 833 -6.10 -28.09 38.25
CA VAL A 833 -6.88 -28.71 39.33
C VAL A 833 -6.11 -29.89 39.91
N THR A 834 -6.20 -30.11 41.22
CA THR A 834 -5.55 -31.23 41.91
C THR A 834 -6.60 -32.25 42.33
N SER A 835 -6.33 -33.54 42.11
CA SER A 835 -7.22 -34.63 42.54
C SER A 835 -7.25 -34.80 44.05
N ASP A 836 -8.25 -35.55 44.53
CA ASP A 836 -8.19 -36.14 45.86
C ASP A 836 -7.02 -37.13 45.94
N SER A 837 -6.54 -37.41 47.15
CA SER A 837 -5.49 -38.40 47.37
C SER A 837 -6.06 -39.81 47.49
N ALA A 838 -5.47 -40.76 46.76
CA ALA A 838 -5.76 -42.18 46.81
C ALA A 838 -4.61 -42.95 47.45
N THR A 839 -4.89 -43.74 48.48
CA THR A 839 -3.85 -44.48 49.21
C THR A 839 -3.50 -45.81 48.54
N LEU A 840 -2.21 -46.09 48.35
CA LEU A 840 -1.72 -47.44 48.06
C LEU A 840 -1.41 -48.19 49.36
N THR A 841 -2.11 -49.29 49.61
CA THR A 841 -1.78 -50.23 50.68
C THR A 841 -1.03 -51.43 50.10
N VAL A 842 0.17 -51.73 50.62
CA VAL A 842 0.99 -52.86 50.17
C VAL A 842 1.03 -53.96 51.24
N ASN A 843 0.60 -55.15 50.85
CA ASN A 843 0.50 -56.32 51.73
C ASN A 843 1.62 -57.34 51.43
N ARG A 844 2.10 -58.00 52.49
CA ARG A 844 3.09 -59.09 52.40
C ARG A 844 2.41 -60.41 52.02
N ARG A 845 3.13 -61.27 51.30
CA ARG A 845 2.69 -62.61 50.90
C ARG A 845 2.65 -63.58 52.09
N ALA A 846 1.62 -64.41 52.15
CA ALA A 846 1.60 -65.51 53.12
C ALA A 846 2.59 -66.60 52.71
N GLN A 847 3.11 -67.33 53.69
CA GLN A 847 3.95 -68.51 53.48
C GLN A 847 3.60 -69.61 54.48
N SER A 848 3.95 -70.84 54.13
CA SER A 848 3.76 -72.03 54.96
C SER A 848 5.07 -72.80 55.13
N ILE A 849 5.16 -73.59 56.20
CA ILE A 849 6.26 -74.54 56.44
C ILE A 849 5.74 -75.95 56.13
N ALA A 850 6.44 -76.67 55.27
CA ALA A 850 6.30 -78.11 55.14
C ALA A 850 7.36 -78.78 56.03
N PHE A 851 6.93 -79.55 57.03
CA PHE A 851 7.81 -80.29 57.93
C PHE A 851 7.26 -81.70 58.13
N ASP A 852 7.90 -82.69 57.50
CA ASP A 852 7.48 -84.09 57.59
C ASP A 852 7.77 -84.69 58.98
N ALA A 853 7.20 -85.87 59.25
CA ALA A 853 7.42 -86.56 60.51
C ALA A 853 8.92 -86.90 60.70
N ILE A 854 9.44 -86.66 61.91
CA ILE A 854 10.84 -86.94 62.24
C ILE A 854 10.94 -88.43 62.60
N PRO A 855 11.85 -89.20 61.97
CA PRO A 855 12.09 -90.58 62.36
C PRO A 855 12.51 -90.66 63.83
N ASN A 856 11.99 -91.66 64.57
CA ASN A 856 12.41 -91.90 65.95
C ASN A 856 13.89 -92.33 66.00
N ALA A 857 14.57 -92.02 67.10
CA ALA A 857 15.98 -92.36 67.33
C ALA A 857 16.18 -93.18 68.62
N LYS A 858 17.40 -93.68 68.81
CA LYS A 858 17.88 -94.28 70.06
C LYS A 858 18.90 -93.36 70.74
N LEU A 859 18.99 -93.47 72.07
CA LEU A 859 20.00 -92.73 72.84
C LEU A 859 21.41 -93.13 72.37
N GLY A 860 22.18 -92.16 71.88
CA GLY A 860 23.53 -92.37 71.33
C GLY A 860 23.61 -92.42 69.80
N ASP A 861 22.48 -92.33 69.08
CA ASP A 861 22.49 -92.19 67.62
C ASP A 861 23.17 -90.88 67.18
N ALA A 862 23.82 -90.91 66.00
CA ALA A 862 24.47 -89.74 65.44
C ALA A 862 23.47 -88.62 65.10
N ALA A 863 23.91 -87.37 65.17
CA ALA A 863 23.10 -86.23 64.77
C ALA A 863 22.71 -86.33 63.28
N PHE A 864 21.46 -86.01 62.96
CA PHE A 864 20.95 -86.02 61.59
C PHE A 864 20.20 -84.73 61.26
N ALA A 865 20.08 -84.43 59.97
CA ALA A 865 19.51 -83.17 59.50
C ALA A 865 17.97 -83.22 59.48
N LEU A 866 17.36 -82.14 59.95
CA LEU A 866 15.95 -81.84 59.77
C LEU A 866 15.74 -81.15 58.41
N SER A 867 14.64 -81.49 57.73
CA SER A 867 14.35 -81.07 56.36
C SER A 867 12.98 -80.40 56.20
N ALA A 868 12.69 -79.38 57.01
CA ALA A 868 11.58 -78.47 56.77
C ALA A 868 11.91 -77.47 55.66
N THR A 869 10.91 -77.13 54.84
CA THR A 869 11.02 -76.11 53.79
C THR A 869 9.92 -75.08 53.95
N ALA A 870 10.23 -73.80 53.72
CA ALA A 870 9.23 -72.74 53.62
C ALA A 870 8.81 -72.55 52.16
N SER A 871 7.52 -72.31 51.91
CA SER A 871 7.00 -72.05 50.55
C SER A 871 7.59 -70.79 49.89
N SER A 872 8.18 -69.89 50.68
CA SER A 872 8.90 -68.69 50.25
C SER A 872 10.35 -68.97 49.82
N GLY A 873 10.90 -70.14 50.16
CA GLY A 873 12.34 -70.44 50.04
C GLY A 873 13.21 -69.86 51.18
N LEU A 874 12.62 -69.12 52.14
CA LEU A 874 13.34 -68.59 53.30
C LEU A 874 13.81 -69.72 54.24
N ALA A 875 14.97 -69.53 54.88
CA ALA A 875 15.61 -70.54 55.74
C ALA A 875 14.82 -70.79 57.04
N VAL A 876 14.43 -72.04 57.28
CA VAL A 876 13.65 -72.47 58.46
C VAL A 876 14.57 -72.72 59.66
N SER A 877 14.15 -72.25 60.84
CA SER A 877 14.82 -72.48 62.11
C SER A 877 14.13 -73.58 62.92
N TYR A 878 14.86 -74.28 63.80
CA TYR A 878 14.30 -75.35 64.63
C TYR A 878 14.56 -75.08 66.11
N ALA A 879 13.61 -75.47 66.96
CA ALA A 879 13.73 -75.45 68.41
C ALA A 879 13.24 -76.77 68.99
N SER A 880 13.93 -77.26 70.02
CA SER A 880 13.48 -78.41 70.81
C SER A 880 12.78 -77.91 72.07
N SER A 881 11.62 -78.51 72.39
CA SER A 881 10.89 -78.19 73.63
C SER A 881 11.62 -78.67 74.89
N ASP A 882 12.57 -79.61 74.75
CA ASP A 882 13.42 -80.10 75.84
C ASP A 882 14.83 -80.44 75.33
N PRO A 883 15.80 -79.51 75.50
CA PRO A 883 17.20 -79.73 75.12
C PRO A 883 17.87 -80.89 75.86
N THR A 884 17.33 -81.38 76.97
CA THR A 884 17.88 -82.55 77.70
C THR A 884 17.52 -83.88 77.05
N ILE A 885 16.55 -83.89 76.12
CA ILE A 885 16.14 -85.06 75.33
C ILE A 885 16.73 -84.97 73.90
N ALA A 886 16.61 -83.82 73.26
CA ALA A 886 17.26 -83.56 71.97
C ALA A 886 17.74 -82.11 71.84
N THR A 887 19.02 -81.91 71.49
CA THR A 887 19.58 -80.58 71.22
C THR A 887 19.56 -80.26 69.72
N ILE A 888 19.32 -78.99 69.39
CA ILE A 888 19.33 -78.48 68.02
C ILE A 888 20.54 -77.56 67.81
N ALA A 889 21.31 -77.79 66.75
CA ALA A 889 22.36 -76.89 66.29
C ALA A 889 22.22 -76.68 64.76
N GLY A 890 21.82 -75.48 64.34
CA GLY A 890 21.45 -75.23 62.95
C GLY A 890 20.23 -76.07 62.55
N ASN A 891 20.39 -76.96 61.58
CA ASN A 891 19.37 -77.94 61.18
C ASN A 891 19.66 -79.37 61.67
N LEU A 892 20.67 -79.58 62.52
CA LEU A 892 21.00 -80.91 63.04
C LEU A 892 20.31 -81.15 64.38
N VAL A 893 19.57 -82.25 64.49
CA VAL A 893 19.01 -82.76 65.75
C VAL A 893 19.92 -83.85 66.32
N THR A 894 20.28 -83.73 67.60
CA THR A 894 21.10 -84.71 68.33
C THR A 894 20.31 -85.31 69.48
N PRO A 895 20.05 -86.63 69.50
CA PRO A 895 19.38 -87.29 70.62
C PRO A 895 20.34 -87.46 71.82
N VAL A 896 20.05 -86.77 72.93
CA VAL A 896 20.93 -86.70 74.11
C VAL A 896 20.32 -87.34 75.37
N GLY A 897 19.02 -87.60 75.39
CA GLY A 897 18.31 -88.26 76.49
C GLY A 897 17.12 -89.08 75.97
N ALA A 898 16.74 -90.15 76.68
CA ALA A 898 15.58 -90.95 76.31
C ALA A 898 14.28 -90.25 76.73
N GLY A 899 13.29 -90.17 75.83
CA GLY A 899 12.02 -89.47 76.05
C GLY A 899 11.36 -89.02 74.75
N THR A 900 10.20 -88.39 74.86
CA THR A 900 9.50 -87.75 73.73
C THR A 900 9.62 -86.25 73.85
N VAL A 901 10.11 -85.59 72.81
CA VAL A 901 10.24 -84.14 72.73
C VAL A 901 9.55 -83.62 71.49
N THR A 902 9.10 -82.36 71.51
CA THR A 902 8.52 -81.70 70.34
C THR A 902 9.59 -80.82 69.70
N ILE A 903 9.83 -81.03 68.41
CA ILE A 903 10.67 -80.14 67.60
C ILE A 903 9.76 -79.21 66.81
N THR A 904 9.93 -77.91 66.99
CA THR A 904 9.17 -76.85 66.32
C THR A 904 10.03 -76.24 65.21
N ALA A 905 9.49 -76.21 63.99
CA ALA A 905 10.06 -75.50 62.85
C ALA A 905 9.38 -74.14 62.70
N SER A 906 10.18 -73.07 62.62
CA SER A 906 9.72 -71.67 62.61
C SER A 906 10.36 -70.86 61.48
N GLN A 907 9.55 -70.01 60.85
CA GLN A 907 9.96 -69.07 59.80
C GLN A 907 9.34 -67.69 60.03
N PRO A 908 10.12 -66.69 60.50
CA PRO A 908 9.61 -65.36 60.83
C PRO A 908 9.21 -64.51 59.62
N GLY A 909 9.60 -64.88 58.40
CA GLY A 909 9.38 -64.07 57.19
C GLY A 909 10.36 -62.90 57.06
N ASP A 910 10.11 -62.05 56.07
CA ASP A 910 10.98 -60.96 55.64
C ASP A 910 10.14 -59.84 54.98
N ALA A 911 10.74 -58.74 54.51
CA ALA A 911 10.02 -57.62 53.91
C ALA A 911 8.90 -57.99 52.89
N THR A 912 8.99 -59.16 52.24
CA THR A 912 8.03 -59.68 51.26
C THR A 912 7.00 -60.63 51.87
N TYR A 913 7.37 -61.45 52.85
CA TYR A 913 6.51 -62.51 53.41
C TYR A 913 6.12 -62.27 54.88
N LEU A 914 4.88 -62.62 55.23
CA LEU A 914 4.42 -62.72 56.62
C LEU A 914 5.10 -63.90 57.33
N PRO A 915 5.23 -63.91 58.67
CA PRO A 915 5.65 -65.11 59.39
C PRO A 915 4.80 -66.33 59.01
N ALA A 916 5.43 -67.48 58.79
CA ALA A 916 4.71 -68.74 58.61
C ALA A 916 4.23 -69.24 59.98
N ALA A 917 3.10 -69.97 60.01
CA ALA A 917 2.69 -70.67 61.22
C ALA A 917 3.71 -71.77 61.56
N ASP A 918 4.15 -71.79 62.83
CA ASP A 918 5.08 -72.80 63.32
C ASP A 918 4.50 -74.21 63.18
N VAL A 919 5.32 -75.14 62.69
CA VAL A 919 4.93 -76.56 62.54
C VAL A 919 5.74 -77.40 63.50
N SER A 920 5.05 -78.13 64.36
CA SER A 920 5.66 -78.96 65.40
C SER A 920 5.53 -80.45 65.09
N ARG A 921 6.59 -81.21 65.35
CA ARG A 921 6.63 -82.67 65.20
C ARG A 921 7.17 -83.33 66.46
N ASN A 922 6.56 -84.44 66.84
CA ASN A 922 7.09 -85.26 67.92
C ASN A 922 8.33 -86.00 67.44
N PHE A 923 9.35 -86.04 68.27
CA PHE A 923 10.58 -86.80 68.08
C PHE A 923 10.78 -87.68 69.33
N VAL A 924 10.83 -88.99 69.13
CA VAL A 924 10.96 -89.96 70.22
C VAL A 924 12.37 -90.54 70.21
N VAL A 925 13.03 -90.48 71.36
CA VAL A 925 14.33 -91.10 71.62
C VAL A 925 14.15 -92.26 72.59
N SER A 926 14.39 -93.48 72.15
CA SER A 926 14.22 -94.70 72.95
C SER A 926 15.51 -95.09 73.72
N GLY A 927 15.36 -95.70 74.91
CA GLY A 927 16.49 -96.18 75.72
C GLY A 927 17.14 -97.43 75.14
N GLY A 928 18.47 -97.53 75.16
CA GLY A 928 19.23 -98.61 74.54
C GLY A 928 19.07 -99.98 75.22
N ASP A 929 19.06 -101.06 74.43
CA ASP A 929 18.92 -102.45 74.86
C ASP A 929 20.16 -102.94 75.64
N ALA A 930 19.97 -103.44 76.87
CA ALA A 930 21.02 -104.06 77.69
C ALA A 930 20.96 -105.60 77.63
N VAL A 931 22.10 -106.24 77.36
CA VAL A 931 22.27 -107.70 77.22
C VAL A 931 22.27 -108.40 78.59
N VAL A 932 21.54 -109.51 78.69
CA VAL A 932 21.26 -110.33 79.89
C VAL A 932 22.42 -111.28 80.25
N THR A 933 22.63 -111.55 81.55
CA THR A 933 23.12 -112.85 82.03
C THR A 933 22.33 -113.26 83.27
N ALA A 934 21.65 -114.41 83.20
CA ALA A 934 20.72 -114.92 84.20
C ALA A 934 21.31 -116.09 85.01
N LEU A 935 20.94 -116.22 86.30
CA LEU A 935 20.69 -117.52 86.93
C LEU A 935 19.84 -117.43 88.23
N VAL A 936 18.53 -117.73 88.09
CA VAL A 936 17.64 -118.65 88.85
C VAL A 936 17.62 -118.69 90.40
N ALA A 937 16.43 -118.46 90.98
CA ALA A 937 15.73 -119.27 92.02
C ALA A 937 14.25 -118.80 92.11
N ALA A 938 13.27 -119.53 91.55
CA ALA A 938 12.43 -120.57 92.18
C ALA A 938 11.36 -120.07 93.19
N ASP A 939 10.12 -119.90 92.69
CA ASP A 939 8.85 -120.51 93.14
C ASP A 939 8.36 -120.35 94.61
N PHE A 940 7.21 -119.69 94.82
CA PHE A 940 5.86 -120.31 94.99
C PHE A 940 4.81 -119.32 95.57
N SER A 941 3.54 -119.55 95.17
CA SER A 941 2.26 -119.21 95.82
C SER A 941 1.59 -117.84 95.62
N GLY A 942 0.35 -117.89 95.11
CA GLY A 942 -0.77 -117.47 95.95
C GLY A 942 -1.56 -116.20 95.59
N SER A 943 -2.31 -116.28 94.48
CA SER A 943 -3.73 -115.88 94.34
C SER A 943 -4.25 -114.46 94.62
N ALA A 944 -5.09 -114.06 93.65
CA ALA A 944 -6.34 -113.30 93.75
C ALA A 944 -6.27 -111.78 93.53
N GLY A 945 -6.90 -111.34 92.43
CA GLY A 945 -7.33 -109.95 92.29
C GLY A 945 -7.49 -109.41 90.87
N ALA A 946 -8.35 -110.06 90.06
CA ALA A 946 -8.93 -109.57 88.80
C ALA A 946 -8.01 -109.42 87.57
N THR A 947 -8.25 -110.25 86.55
CA THR A 947 -7.78 -110.07 85.18
C THR A 947 -8.98 -109.79 84.24
N PRO A 948 -8.82 -108.89 83.25
CA PRO A 948 -9.88 -108.47 82.35
C PRO A 948 -9.93 -109.41 81.14
N ASP A 949 -11.11 -109.96 80.83
CA ASP A 949 -11.34 -110.64 79.56
C ASP A 949 -12.29 -109.79 78.71
N ALA A 950 -11.87 -109.58 77.47
CA ALA A 950 -12.37 -108.58 76.56
C ALA A 950 -13.65 -109.07 75.86
N ALA A 951 -14.64 -108.20 75.78
CA ALA A 951 -15.89 -108.42 75.06
C ALA A 951 -15.98 -107.49 73.83
N LEU A 952 -16.65 -108.02 72.79
CA LEU A 952 -17.30 -107.34 71.65
C LEU A 952 -16.42 -107.00 70.42
N PHE A 953 -16.44 -107.83 69.37
CA PHE A 953 -17.20 -107.60 68.12
C PHE A 953 -17.00 -108.77 67.11
N GLU A 954 -18.14 -109.36 66.74
CA GLU A 954 -18.44 -110.55 65.90
C GLU A 954 -18.30 -110.29 64.37
N TRP A 955 -18.33 -111.22 63.41
CA TRP A 955 -18.18 -112.70 63.27
C TRP A 955 -18.43 -113.01 61.77
N SER A 956 -17.47 -113.61 61.04
CA SER A 956 -17.49 -114.92 60.34
C SER A 956 -18.05 -115.04 58.90
N GLY A 957 -17.47 -115.97 58.13
CA GLY A 957 -18.16 -116.74 57.07
C GLY A 957 -17.37 -116.93 55.76
N ASP A 958 -17.11 -118.20 55.40
CA ASP A 958 -16.25 -118.67 54.30
C ASP A 958 -17.01 -119.15 53.02
N VAL A 959 -16.36 -118.95 51.85
CA VAL A 959 -16.42 -119.71 50.55
C VAL A 959 -17.62 -119.61 49.57
N ALA A 960 -17.30 -119.53 48.26
CA ALA A 960 -18.03 -119.94 47.03
C ALA A 960 -18.99 -118.98 46.26
N LEU A 961 -19.12 -119.35 44.97
CA LEU A 961 -19.80 -118.75 43.81
C LEU A 961 -21.16 -118.07 44.04
N ASN A 962 -21.51 -117.29 43.00
CA ASN A 962 -22.82 -117.11 42.38
C ASN A 962 -23.86 -116.24 43.07
N GLY A 963 -24.79 -115.81 42.21
CA GLY A 963 -26.17 -115.95 42.60
C GLY A 963 -26.64 -114.77 43.42
N ALA A 964 -26.66 -113.62 42.75
CA ALA A 964 -27.84 -112.77 42.70
C ALA A 964 -28.75 -112.80 43.94
N GLY A 965 -28.80 -111.68 44.64
CA GLY A 965 -30.01 -111.33 45.37
C GLY A 965 -29.74 -110.29 46.45
N GLN A 966 -29.26 -109.09 46.11
CA GLN A 966 -30.06 -107.96 45.57
C GLN A 966 -31.12 -107.48 46.57
N LEU A 967 -31.26 -106.19 46.86
CA LEU A 967 -31.77 -105.13 45.97
C LEU A 967 -31.44 -103.75 46.60
N GLY A 968 -31.14 -102.67 45.87
CA GLY A 968 -31.35 -102.42 44.45
C GLY A 968 -30.52 -101.26 43.87
N LEU A 969 -29.90 -101.56 42.73
CA LEU A 969 -30.01 -100.91 41.42
C LEU A 969 -30.28 -99.39 41.34
N SER A 970 -29.31 -98.66 40.78
CA SER A 970 -29.44 -97.91 39.52
C SER A 970 -28.09 -97.29 39.13
N THR A 971 -27.35 -97.90 38.20
CA THR A 971 -27.13 -97.56 36.78
C THR A 971 -25.97 -96.59 36.46
N ASN A 972 -25.17 -97.06 35.50
CA ASN A 972 -24.26 -96.38 34.59
C ASN A 972 -22.90 -95.84 35.04
N VAL A 973 -21.91 -96.61 34.59
CA VAL A 973 -20.51 -96.32 34.36
C VAL A 973 -20.35 -95.27 33.24
N ALA A 974 -19.48 -94.29 33.45
CA ALA A 974 -18.64 -93.73 32.39
C ALA A 974 -17.32 -93.14 32.96
N ASN A 975 -16.22 -93.77 32.57
CA ASN A 975 -14.90 -93.21 32.20
C ASN A 975 -13.88 -92.67 33.24
N THR A 976 -12.82 -93.49 33.50
CA THR A 976 -11.36 -93.31 33.19
C THR A 976 -10.67 -91.95 33.42
N THR A 977 -9.39 -91.74 33.81
CA THR A 977 -8.15 -92.46 34.26
C THR A 977 -7.16 -91.33 34.66
N TRP A 978 -6.10 -91.55 35.46
CA TRP A 978 -4.70 -91.13 35.14
C TRP A 978 -3.71 -91.95 35.99
N LEU A 979 -2.76 -92.63 35.34
CA LEU A 979 -1.66 -93.36 35.97
C LEU A 979 -0.37 -93.10 35.16
N ARG A 980 0.66 -92.62 35.87
CA ARG A 980 2.12 -92.54 35.62
C ARG A 980 2.66 -92.53 34.18
N THR A 981 3.73 -91.77 33.97
CA THR A 981 4.94 -92.31 33.31
C THR A 981 6.25 -91.79 33.90
N ARG A 982 7.23 -92.70 33.91
CA ARG A 982 8.66 -92.53 34.09
C ARG A 982 9.28 -92.56 32.68
N ALA A 983 10.34 -91.77 32.49
CA ALA A 983 11.39 -91.91 31.47
C ALA A 983 11.05 -91.76 29.96
N GLY A 984 11.74 -90.78 29.36
CA GLY A 984 12.66 -91.01 28.24
C GLY A 984 12.11 -91.64 26.96
N LYS A 985 11.77 -90.79 25.99
CA LYS A 985 11.89 -91.13 24.56
C LYS A 985 12.15 -89.85 23.77
N ALA A 986 13.27 -89.81 23.04
CA ALA A 986 13.52 -88.79 22.04
C ALA A 986 12.54 -89.00 20.88
N VAL A 987 11.89 -87.92 20.45
CA VAL A 987 11.02 -87.89 19.28
C VAL A 987 11.86 -87.42 18.09
N ALA A 988 11.95 -88.24 17.05
CA ALA A 988 12.69 -87.91 15.84
C ALA A 988 11.83 -87.06 14.89
N VAL A 989 12.47 -86.40 13.92
CA VAL A 989 11.81 -85.64 12.85
C VAL A 989 10.75 -86.51 12.18
N GLY A 990 9.46 -86.11 12.28
CA GLY A 990 8.34 -86.80 11.64
C GLY A 990 7.13 -87.17 12.53
N ASP A 991 7.14 -86.95 13.85
CA ASP A 991 6.02 -87.27 14.75
C ASP A 991 5.16 -86.03 15.11
N THR A 992 3.83 -86.20 15.19
CA THR A 992 2.81 -85.15 15.46
C THR A 992 2.40 -85.09 16.94
N LEU A 993 2.29 -83.89 17.53
CA LEU A 993 1.81 -83.65 18.92
C LEU A 993 0.48 -82.86 18.91
N LEU A 994 -0.50 -83.28 19.74
CA LEU A 994 -1.84 -82.66 19.88
C LEU A 994 -2.04 -82.02 21.27
N LEU A 995 -2.73 -80.87 21.36
CA LEU A 995 -3.15 -80.20 22.61
C LEU A 995 -4.65 -79.81 22.54
N ARG A 996 -5.42 -79.95 23.63
CA ARG A 996 -6.88 -79.67 23.75
C ARG A 996 -7.23 -78.86 25.02
N PHE A 997 -8.28 -78.02 24.99
CA PHE A 997 -8.86 -77.31 26.16
C PHE A 997 -10.42 -77.28 26.14
N ARG A 998 -11.09 -77.11 27.30
CA ARG A 998 -12.57 -76.98 27.50
C ARG A 998 -12.95 -75.87 28.50
N ALA A 999 -14.13 -75.25 28.34
CA ALA A 999 -14.78 -74.35 29.32
C ALA A 999 -16.33 -74.51 29.33
N TYR A 1000 -17.00 -74.22 30.47
CA TYR A 1000 -18.44 -74.43 30.75
C TYR A 1000 -19.24 -73.11 30.88
N ALA A 1001 -20.54 -73.13 30.55
CA ALA A 1001 -21.56 -72.14 30.95
C ALA A 1001 -22.90 -72.86 31.31
N TYR A 1002 -23.76 -72.22 32.12
CA TYR A 1002 -25.11 -72.67 32.51
C TYR A 1002 -26.07 -71.46 32.58
N ALA A 1003 -27.29 -71.61 32.03
CA ALA A 1003 -28.49 -70.80 32.25
C ALA A 1003 -29.54 -71.66 33.04
N GLU A 1004 -30.59 -71.20 33.74
CA GLU A 1004 -31.60 -70.16 33.46
C GLU A 1004 -32.62 -70.03 34.64
N ASN A 1005 -33.42 -68.94 34.65
CA ASN A 1005 -34.88 -68.84 34.93
C ASN A 1005 -35.51 -68.05 36.13
N TRP A 1006 -36.38 -67.07 35.75
CA TRP A 1006 -37.75 -66.68 36.21
C TRP A 1006 -38.10 -65.19 36.56
N TYR A 1007 -39.13 -64.70 35.84
CA TYR A 1007 -39.97 -63.45 35.85
C TYR A 1007 -41.00 -63.41 37.04
N PRO A 1008 -41.96 -62.43 37.25
CA PRO A 1008 -42.52 -61.33 36.39
C PRO A 1008 -42.95 -59.95 37.03
N GLY A 1009 -43.31 -58.97 36.16
CA GLY A 1009 -44.39 -57.94 36.34
C GLY A 1009 -43.95 -56.47 36.52
N VAL A 1010 -44.51 -55.40 35.92
CA VAL A 1010 -45.80 -55.10 35.27
C VAL A 1010 -45.73 -53.79 34.42
N TYR A 1011 -46.17 -53.90 33.16
CA TYR A 1011 -46.92 -52.97 32.26
C TYR A 1011 -46.57 -51.48 31.97
N GLY A 1012 -46.61 -51.18 30.66
CA GLY A 1012 -47.33 -50.03 30.08
C GLY A 1012 -46.45 -49.01 29.33
N ASP A 1013 -45.95 -49.22 28.11
CA ASP A 1013 -46.58 -49.46 26.79
C ASP A 1013 -46.91 -48.17 26.00
N GLN A 1014 -46.70 -48.26 24.67
CA GLN A 1014 -47.20 -47.43 23.55
C GLN A 1014 -46.41 -46.18 23.06
N GLN A 1015 -45.41 -46.42 22.19
CA GLN A 1015 -45.38 -46.19 20.71
C GLN A 1015 -45.98 -44.87 20.07
N PRO A 1016 -45.80 -44.58 18.75
CA PRO A 1016 -44.58 -44.52 17.89
C PRO A 1016 -44.64 -43.35 16.83
N ARG A 1017 -43.59 -43.18 15.98
CA ARG A 1017 -43.58 -42.72 14.54
C ARG A 1017 -42.18 -42.15 14.18
N GLY A 1018 -41.33 -42.85 13.41
CA GLY A 1018 -41.11 -42.67 11.94
C GLY A 1018 -39.81 -41.88 11.68
N LEU A 1019 -38.96 -42.04 10.66
CA LEU A 1019 -38.98 -42.74 9.35
C LEU A 1019 -37.57 -42.65 8.67
N ARG A 1020 -37.04 -43.77 8.13
CA ARG A 1020 -36.09 -44.09 7.00
C ARG A 1020 -34.89 -43.15 6.65
N VAL A 1021 -33.69 -43.59 6.25
CA VAL A 1021 -33.17 -44.50 5.19
C VAL A 1021 -31.76 -44.97 5.67
N GLY A 1022 -31.22 -46.18 5.52
CA GLY A 1022 -31.32 -47.25 4.52
C GLY A 1022 -30.55 -48.47 5.04
N THR A 1023 -30.92 -49.64 4.52
CA THR A 1023 -30.44 -50.97 4.89
C THR A 1023 -30.12 -51.71 3.59
N ASP A 1024 -28.98 -52.40 3.51
CA ASP A 1024 -28.87 -53.60 2.68
C ASP A 1024 -27.95 -54.66 3.35
N PRO A 1025 -28.29 -55.97 3.25
CA PRO A 1025 -27.67 -57.11 3.92
C PRO A 1025 -26.85 -57.99 2.94
N ASN A 1026 -26.16 -59.00 3.50
CA ASN A 1026 -25.53 -60.13 2.80
C ASN A 1026 -24.34 -59.84 1.85
N ASN A 1027 -23.23 -60.54 2.12
CA ASN A 1027 -22.02 -60.73 1.29
C ASN A 1027 -21.08 -59.50 1.20
N ALA A 1028 -19.77 -59.59 1.45
CA ALA A 1028 -18.88 -60.73 1.65
C ALA A 1028 -17.66 -60.30 2.49
N ILE A 1029 -17.15 -61.21 3.32
CA ILE A 1029 -15.72 -61.23 3.65
C ILE A 1029 -15.05 -61.96 2.48
N GLU A 1030 -14.15 -61.30 1.75
CA GLU A 1030 -12.98 -61.96 1.17
C GLU A 1030 -11.89 -60.96 0.73
N PHE A 1031 -10.68 -61.28 1.15
CA PHE A 1031 -9.39 -60.76 0.71
C PHE A 1031 -9.12 -61.14 -0.75
N TYR A 1032 -8.42 -60.30 -1.52
CA TYR A 1032 -7.36 -60.65 -2.50
C TYR A 1032 -6.81 -59.31 -3.05
N SER A 1033 -5.59 -58.92 -2.68
CA SER A 1033 -4.32 -59.27 -3.35
C SER A 1033 -3.99 -58.41 -4.57
N ALA A 1034 -2.80 -57.81 -4.54
CA ALA A 1034 -1.81 -57.99 -5.59
C ALA A 1034 -0.44 -57.73 -4.93
N ALA A 1035 0.14 -58.70 -4.22
CA ALA A 1035 1.04 -59.65 -4.85
C ALA A 1035 1.16 -59.46 -6.38
N ARG A 1036 2.38 -59.21 -6.84
CA ARG A 1036 2.83 -59.65 -8.15
C ARG A 1036 2.57 -61.16 -8.26
N THR A 1037 1.38 -61.48 -8.73
CA THR A 1037 1.03 -62.24 -9.93
C THR A 1037 1.83 -63.51 -10.27
N LEU A 1038 1.02 -64.51 -10.68
CA LEU A 1038 1.29 -65.80 -11.37
C LEU A 1038 1.52 -66.98 -10.42
N LEU A 1039 0.73 -68.06 -10.33
CA LEU A 1039 -0.36 -68.74 -11.08
C LEU A 1039 -1.20 -69.48 -9.99
N GLY A 1040 -2.52 -69.73 -9.99
CA GLY A 1040 -3.53 -69.90 -11.03
C GLY A 1040 -4.19 -71.28 -10.85
N MET A 1041 -5.48 -71.37 -10.44
CA MET A 1041 -6.45 -72.43 -10.81
C MET A 1041 -7.88 -72.03 -10.37
N ARG A 1042 -8.88 -72.38 -11.19
CA ARG A 1042 -10.26 -71.83 -11.29
C ARG A 1042 -11.32 -72.90 -10.98
N VAL A 1043 -12.57 -72.51 -10.65
CA VAL A 1043 -13.89 -72.97 -11.21
C VAL A 1043 -15.06 -72.71 -10.21
N VAL A 1044 -15.97 -71.72 -10.38
CA VAL A 1044 -17.30 -71.57 -11.09
C VAL A 1044 -18.51 -71.49 -10.12
N ARG A 1045 -19.43 -70.53 -10.39
CA ARG A 1045 -20.70 -70.15 -9.68
C ARG A 1045 -21.86 -71.14 -9.82
N ASN A 1046 -22.86 -71.08 -8.91
CA ASN A 1046 -24.27 -70.67 -9.18
C ASN A 1046 -25.25 -70.96 -8.02
N GLY A 1047 -26.20 -70.04 -7.72
CA GLY A 1047 -27.53 -70.40 -7.19
C GLY A 1047 -28.10 -69.62 -6.00
N VAL A 1048 -29.04 -68.71 -6.28
CA VAL A 1048 -30.06 -68.03 -5.43
C VAL A 1048 -31.32 -68.96 -5.32
N PRO A 1049 -32.43 -68.77 -4.51
CA PRO A 1049 -32.88 -67.69 -3.58
C PRO A 1049 -33.52 -68.10 -2.21
N ALA A 1050 -33.83 -67.04 -1.40
CA ALA A 1050 -35.04 -66.81 -0.55
C ALA A 1050 -35.24 -67.69 0.71
N SER A 1051 -35.76 -67.26 1.87
CA SER A 1051 -36.51 -66.07 2.35
C SER A 1051 -36.78 -66.20 3.87
N LEU A 1052 -37.34 -65.14 4.49
CA LEU A 1052 -38.19 -65.13 5.74
C LEU A 1052 -37.45 -65.22 7.10
N THR A 1053 -37.24 -64.09 7.79
CA THR A 1053 -38.10 -63.40 8.80
C THR A 1053 -38.02 -63.94 10.23
N SER A 1054 -37.80 -62.98 11.14
CA SER A 1054 -38.35 -62.84 12.50
C SER A 1054 -37.68 -63.51 13.71
N ALA A 1055 -37.60 -62.69 14.77
CA ALA A 1055 -37.65 -63.00 16.20
C ALA A 1055 -36.37 -63.45 16.94
N PHE A 1056 -35.84 -62.51 17.75
CA PHE A 1056 -35.19 -62.73 19.06
C PHE A 1056 -36.08 -63.57 20.02
N PRO A 1057 -35.63 -64.05 21.20
CA PRO A 1057 -34.28 -64.33 21.74
C PRO A 1057 -34.18 -65.68 22.54
N ALA A 1058 -32.97 -65.94 23.04
CA ALA A 1058 -32.62 -66.59 24.33
C ALA A 1058 -32.83 -68.12 24.58
N GLY A 1059 -31.73 -68.74 25.05
CA GLY A 1059 -31.62 -70.04 25.73
C GLY A 1059 -31.39 -71.23 24.78
N VAL A 1060 -30.34 -72.07 24.84
CA VAL A 1060 -29.33 -72.41 25.85
C VAL A 1060 -28.14 -73.09 25.13
N ASP A 1061 -26.96 -73.01 25.74
CA ASP A 1061 -25.71 -73.76 25.57
C ASP A 1061 -25.58 -74.85 24.48
N SER A 1062 -24.49 -74.77 23.69
CA SER A 1062 -23.71 -75.96 23.32
C SER A 1062 -22.25 -75.64 22.99
N MET A 1063 -21.36 -76.27 23.76
CA MET A 1063 -19.91 -76.37 23.56
C MET A 1063 -19.55 -76.94 22.18
N HIS A 1064 -18.51 -76.40 21.55
CA HIS A 1064 -17.84 -77.00 20.39
C HIS A 1064 -16.34 -77.21 20.70
N GLU A 1065 -15.85 -78.44 20.52
CA GLU A 1065 -14.43 -78.83 20.57
C GLU A 1065 -13.81 -78.63 19.17
N TYR A 1066 -12.61 -78.05 19.08
CA TYR A 1066 -11.87 -77.90 17.82
C TYR A 1066 -10.49 -78.58 17.93
N GLU A 1067 -10.14 -79.40 16.94
CA GLU A 1067 -8.84 -80.11 16.80
C GLU A 1067 -8.04 -79.51 15.64
N ILE A 1068 -6.74 -79.24 15.84
CA ILE A 1068 -5.80 -78.84 14.79
C ILE A 1068 -4.55 -79.71 14.90
N ALA A 1069 -4.13 -80.30 13.76
CA ALA A 1069 -2.92 -81.10 13.62
C ALA A 1069 -1.82 -80.30 12.92
N VAL A 1070 -0.57 -80.37 13.43
CA VAL A 1070 0.60 -79.73 12.79
C VAL A 1070 1.71 -80.78 12.64
N THR A 1071 2.20 -80.98 11.42
CA THR A 1071 3.27 -81.92 11.06
C THR A 1071 4.58 -81.16 10.88
N ALA A 1072 5.66 -81.56 11.55
CA ALA A 1072 6.97 -80.89 11.49
C ALA A 1072 7.95 -81.64 10.59
N THR A 1073 8.38 -81.02 9.49
CA THR A 1073 9.56 -81.43 8.72
C THR A 1073 10.74 -80.53 9.07
N GLU A 1074 11.69 -81.15 9.78
CA GLU A 1074 12.97 -80.67 10.33
C GLU A 1074 12.92 -79.90 11.66
N ALA A 1075 13.72 -80.39 12.61
CA ALA A 1075 13.67 -80.08 14.03
C ALA A 1075 14.83 -79.18 14.46
N THR A 1076 14.50 -78.03 15.07
CA THR A 1076 14.86 -77.71 16.46
C THR A 1076 14.21 -76.37 16.84
N PHE A 1077 13.28 -76.39 17.79
CA PHE A 1077 13.01 -75.23 18.65
C PHE A 1077 12.86 -75.71 20.09
N LYS A 1078 13.75 -75.23 20.97
CA LYS A 1078 13.37 -74.95 22.35
C LYS A 1078 12.92 -73.48 22.31
N VAL A 1079 11.60 -73.30 22.23
CA VAL A 1079 10.86 -72.04 22.20
C VAL A 1079 11.06 -71.34 23.56
N ASP A 1080 11.28 -70.04 23.69
CA ASP A 1080 10.93 -68.95 22.79
C ASP A 1080 12.00 -68.55 21.77
N ASP A 1081 11.50 -68.03 20.66
CA ASP A 1081 12.11 -67.96 19.34
C ASP A 1081 13.49 -67.28 19.23
N ILE A 1082 14.32 -68.01 18.45
CA ILE A 1082 15.16 -67.57 17.32
C ILE A 1082 16.44 -66.76 17.63
N VAL A 1083 17.54 -67.51 17.65
CA VAL A 1083 18.88 -67.08 17.23
C VAL A 1083 19.09 -67.60 15.80
N VAL A 1084 19.63 -66.78 14.88
CA VAL A 1084 20.74 -67.09 13.95
C VAL A 1084 20.92 -65.88 13.01
N GLY A 1085 22.06 -65.21 13.15
CA GLY A 1085 22.64 -64.44 12.06
C GLY A 1085 23.49 -65.34 11.16
N THR A 1086 23.58 -64.99 9.88
CA THR A 1086 24.70 -65.34 8.99
C THR A 1086 24.72 -64.31 7.85
N LEU A 1087 25.71 -63.42 7.80
CA LEU A 1087 27.06 -63.58 7.24
C LEU A 1087 27.11 -63.41 5.70
N ALA A 1088 27.46 -62.19 5.25
CA ALA A 1088 28.42 -61.84 4.19
C ALA A 1088 28.19 -60.37 3.79
N GLY A 1089 29.10 -59.40 3.96
CA GLY A 1089 30.49 -59.44 4.39
C GLY A 1089 31.05 -58.04 4.69
N SER A 1090 32.20 -58.04 5.35
CA SER A 1090 33.12 -56.91 5.60
C SER A 1090 33.86 -56.47 4.31
N PRO A 1091 34.72 -55.42 4.33
CA PRO A 1091 34.57 -54.00 4.71
C PRO A 1091 35.02 -53.08 3.52
N PRO A 1092 35.04 -51.71 3.57
CA PRO A 1092 35.92 -50.87 4.41
C PRO A 1092 35.13 -49.78 5.17
N SER A 1093 35.31 -49.61 6.49
CA SER A 1093 36.23 -48.65 7.11
C SER A 1093 36.18 -47.25 6.47
N ASP A 1094 35.44 -46.33 7.08
CA ASP A 1094 35.96 -45.04 7.57
C ASP A 1094 34.88 -44.31 8.38
N VAL A 1095 35.31 -43.43 9.28
CA VAL A 1095 34.50 -42.66 10.25
C VAL A 1095 34.16 -43.38 11.56
N LEU A 1096 35.20 -43.86 12.24
CA LEU A 1096 35.20 -44.03 13.69
C LEU A 1096 36.59 -43.69 14.23
N ASN A 1097 36.98 -42.41 14.07
CA ASN A 1097 38.10 -41.77 14.76
C ASN A 1097 38.12 -40.25 14.53
N ALA A 1098 37.24 -39.54 15.23
CA ALA A 1098 37.34 -38.14 15.66
C ALA A 1098 36.05 -37.91 16.44
N PHE A 1099 36.03 -37.99 17.77
CA PHE A 1099 35.92 -36.79 18.60
C PHE A 1099 36.19 -37.12 20.09
N PHE A 1100 37.26 -37.87 20.36
CA PHE A 1100 37.85 -37.90 21.71
C PHE A 1100 39.30 -37.42 21.64
N SER A 1101 39.48 -36.09 21.67
CA SER A 1101 40.69 -35.46 22.23
C SER A 1101 40.37 -34.04 22.70
N THR A 1102 40.28 -33.88 24.02
CA THR A 1102 40.65 -32.70 24.83
C THR A 1102 40.29 -31.30 24.31
N TYR A 1103 39.26 -30.69 24.90
CA TYR A 1103 39.44 -29.36 25.51
C TYR A 1103 38.55 -29.22 26.75
N ASP A 1104 39.18 -28.68 27.79
CA ASP A 1104 38.74 -28.50 29.16
C ASP A 1104 37.81 -27.28 29.30
N GLY A 1105 36.90 -27.30 30.27
CA GLY A 1105 36.09 -26.14 30.66
C GLY A 1105 34.58 -26.37 30.69
N GLY A 1106 34.10 -26.85 31.83
CA GLY A 1106 32.74 -26.80 32.41
C GLY A 1106 31.53 -26.44 31.54
N LEU A 1107 30.51 -27.30 31.55
CA LEU A 1107 29.12 -26.98 31.93
C LEU A 1107 28.25 -28.26 31.96
N GLY A 1108 27.32 -28.27 32.93
CA GLY A 1108 26.22 -29.20 33.23
C GLY A 1108 25.96 -30.43 32.34
N ASN A 1109 25.90 -31.59 33.00
CA ASN A 1109 25.26 -32.82 32.53
C ASN A 1109 23.83 -32.56 32.05
N VAL A 1110 23.58 -32.75 30.75
CA VAL A 1110 22.24 -33.03 30.22
C VAL A 1110 22.18 -34.53 29.91
N PRO A 1111 21.26 -35.31 30.50
CA PRO A 1111 21.11 -36.71 30.15
C PRO A 1111 20.39 -36.81 28.80
N VAL A 1112 21.08 -37.35 27.79
CA VAL A 1112 20.46 -37.78 26.53
C VAL A 1112 19.76 -39.11 26.82
N THR A 1113 18.43 -39.12 26.76
CA THR A 1113 17.61 -40.34 26.94
C THR A 1113 17.55 -41.16 25.65
N ILE A 1114 17.38 -42.47 25.81
CA ILE A 1114 17.44 -43.51 24.76
C ILE A 1114 16.38 -43.35 23.65
N ASP A 1115 15.40 -42.46 23.78
CA ASP A 1115 14.44 -42.13 22.71
C ASP A 1115 15.06 -41.35 21.54
N SER A 1116 16.21 -40.70 21.74
CA SER A 1116 16.96 -40.04 20.65
C SER A 1116 17.67 -41.04 19.73
N LEU A 1117 17.84 -42.30 20.16
CA LEU A 1117 18.54 -43.35 19.42
C LEU A 1117 17.61 -44.24 18.58
N LEU A 1118 16.30 -44.25 18.84
CA LEU A 1118 15.35 -45.07 18.08
C LEU A 1118 14.78 -44.35 16.84
N LEU A 1119 14.81 -43.01 16.80
CA LEU A 1119 14.42 -42.24 15.61
C LEU A 1119 15.47 -42.31 14.48
N ALA A 1120 16.74 -42.53 14.81
CA ALA A 1120 17.85 -42.49 13.84
C ALA A 1120 17.90 -43.70 12.89
N ALA A 1121 17.22 -44.80 13.19
CA ALA A 1121 17.27 -46.02 12.37
C ALA A 1121 16.38 -45.95 11.10
N ASN A 1122 15.41 -45.01 11.05
CA ASN A 1122 14.50 -44.81 9.91
C ASN A 1122 14.22 -43.31 9.58
N ALA A 1123 14.94 -42.37 10.20
CA ALA A 1123 14.77 -40.94 9.96
C ALA A 1123 15.16 -40.57 8.52
N SER A 1124 14.32 -39.76 7.86
CA SER A 1124 14.70 -39.14 6.58
C SER A 1124 15.87 -38.16 6.77
N GLY A 1125 16.50 -37.73 5.67
CA GLY A 1125 17.56 -36.72 5.72
C GLY A 1125 17.11 -35.43 6.40
N TYR A 1126 15.87 -34.98 6.16
CA TYR A 1126 15.28 -33.81 6.82
C TYR A 1126 15.14 -34.00 8.33
N ASP A 1127 14.73 -35.18 8.79
CA ASP A 1127 14.54 -35.44 10.22
C ASP A 1127 15.89 -35.50 10.94
N LEU A 1128 16.91 -36.08 10.32
CA LEU A 1128 18.29 -36.05 10.84
C LEU A 1128 18.81 -34.61 10.90
N TRP A 1129 18.61 -33.82 9.84
CA TRP A 1129 18.98 -32.41 9.82
C TRP A 1129 18.28 -31.62 10.94
N ARG A 1130 16.97 -31.83 11.16
CA ARG A 1130 16.24 -31.22 12.27
C ARG A 1130 16.88 -31.55 13.61
N ILE A 1131 17.16 -32.83 13.87
CA ILE A 1131 17.76 -33.31 15.11
C ILE A 1131 19.13 -32.65 15.36
N THR A 1132 19.88 -32.35 14.29
CA THR A 1132 21.18 -31.66 14.42
C THR A 1132 21.08 -30.15 14.60
N LYS A 1133 19.97 -29.51 14.17
CA LYS A 1133 19.82 -28.05 14.18
C LYS A 1133 18.98 -27.51 15.33
N PHE A 1134 18.08 -28.32 15.88
CA PHE A 1134 17.16 -27.94 16.94
C PHE A 1134 17.46 -28.74 18.22
N SER A 1135 17.31 -28.09 19.37
CA SER A 1135 17.37 -28.74 20.68
C SER A 1135 16.19 -29.67 20.91
N ALA A 1136 16.30 -30.58 21.89
CA ALA A 1136 15.23 -31.52 22.21
C ALA A 1136 13.88 -30.83 22.53
N ALA A 1137 13.91 -29.66 23.17
CA ALA A 1137 12.70 -28.88 23.45
C ALA A 1137 12.11 -28.24 22.17
N GLU A 1138 12.96 -27.74 21.28
CA GLU A 1138 12.55 -27.13 20.00
C GLU A 1138 12.03 -28.18 19.00
N LEU A 1139 12.53 -29.42 19.07
CA LEU A 1139 12.05 -30.53 18.24
C LEU A 1139 10.61 -30.96 18.59
N LEU A 1140 10.19 -30.76 19.85
CA LEU A 1140 8.82 -31.04 20.29
C LEU A 1140 7.83 -29.97 19.85
N ASP A 1141 8.32 -28.81 19.42
CA ASP A 1141 7.52 -27.72 18.87
C ASP A 1141 7.58 -27.69 17.34
N GLU A 1142 6.56 -28.25 16.70
CA GLU A 1142 6.42 -28.27 15.25
C GLU A 1142 6.26 -26.86 14.64
N SER A 1143 5.86 -25.85 15.43
CA SER A 1143 5.79 -24.45 14.96
C SER A 1143 7.17 -23.81 14.80
N LEU A 1144 8.20 -24.40 15.42
CA LEU A 1144 9.60 -23.97 15.35
C LEU A 1144 10.42 -24.86 14.41
N SER A 1145 10.30 -26.18 14.55
CA SER A 1145 11.15 -27.15 13.85
C SER A 1145 10.47 -27.86 12.67
N GLY A 1146 9.15 -27.70 12.51
CA GLY A 1146 8.39 -28.38 11.46
C GLY A 1146 8.74 -27.91 10.04
N PRO A 1147 8.35 -28.67 9.00
CA PRO A 1147 8.70 -28.37 7.61
C PRO A 1147 8.17 -27.03 7.09
N GLY A 1148 7.01 -26.60 7.58
CA GLY A 1148 6.40 -25.30 7.26
C GLY A 1148 6.82 -24.14 8.17
N ALA A 1149 7.54 -24.42 9.25
CA ALA A 1149 7.97 -23.41 10.22
C ALA A 1149 9.10 -22.54 9.68
N SER A 1150 9.22 -21.31 10.15
CA SER A 1150 10.36 -20.42 9.91
C SER A 1150 10.93 -19.96 11.24
N TYR A 1151 11.90 -20.70 11.76
CA TYR A 1151 12.48 -20.43 13.08
C TYR A 1151 13.13 -19.05 13.17
N SER A 1152 13.87 -18.63 12.13
CA SER A 1152 14.52 -17.32 12.10
C SER A 1152 13.59 -16.14 11.79
N GLY A 1153 12.31 -16.38 11.48
CA GLY A 1153 11.33 -15.32 11.18
C GLY A 1153 11.58 -14.57 9.87
N ASP A 1154 12.26 -15.20 8.91
CA ASP A 1154 12.54 -14.69 7.55
C ASP A 1154 11.50 -15.16 6.52
N SER A 1155 10.41 -15.77 6.97
CA SER A 1155 9.34 -16.33 6.14
C SER A 1155 9.76 -17.45 5.18
N LEU A 1156 11.00 -17.94 5.27
CA LEU A 1156 11.45 -19.13 4.55
C LEU A 1156 11.17 -20.39 5.39
N PRO A 1157 10.38 -21.36 4.86
CA PRO A 1157 10.11 -22.61 5.56
C PRO A 1157 11.37 -23.47 5.74
N ASN A 1158 11.46 -24.17 6.87
CA ASN A 1158 12.59 -25.04 7.20
C ASN A 1158 12.83 -26.14 6.15
N LEU A 1159 11.77 -26.66 5.51
CA LEU A 1159 11.92 -27.65 4.44
C LEU A 1159 12.61 -27.07 3.19
N VAL A 1160 12.37 -25.78 2.88
CA VAL A 1160 13.04 -25.06 1.80
C VAL A 1160 14.49 -24.76 2.21
N LYS A 1161 14.73 -24.36 3.46
CA LYS A 1161 16.09 -24.14 3.97
C LYS A 1161 16.92 -25.42 3.92
N TYR A 1162 16.35 -26.56 4.31
CA TYR A 1162 16.99 -27.86 4.17
C TYR A 1162 17.34 -28.16 2.71
N ALA A 1163 16.37 -28.06 1.78
CA ALA A 1163 16.60 -28.31 0.35
C ALA A 1163 17.75 -27.45 -0.26
N LEU A 1164 17.97 -26.26 0.30
CA LEU A 1164 19.00 -25.30 -0.12
C LEU A 1164 20.29 -25.36 0.72
N GLY A 1165 20.35 -26.18 1.78
CA GLY A 1165 21.50 -26.27 2.69
C GLY A 1165 21.68 -25.08 3.64
N LEU A 1166 20.62 -24.31 3.88
CA LEU A 1166 20.65 -23.11 4.73
C LEU A 1166 20.45 -23.46 6.21
N ASP A 1167 21.05 -22.67 7.10
CA ASP A 1167 20.86 -22.84 8.55
C ASP A 1167 19.49 -22.29 8.99
N PRO A 1168 18.64 -23.08 9.68
CA PRO A 1168 17.29 -22.64 10.05
C PRO A 1168 17.26 -21.55 11.11
N LYS A 1169 18.34 -21.39 11.90
CA LYS A 1169 18.42 -20.41 12.99
C LYS A 1169 18.92 -19.05 12.53
N GLN A 1170 19.46 -18.95 11.32
CA GLN A 1170 19.89 -17.68 10.73
C GLN A 1170 18.80 -17.10 9.82
N ARG A 1171 18.69 -15.77 9.79
CA ARG A 1171 17.86 -15.05 8.81
C ARG A 1171 18.56 -15.08 7.45
N HIS A 1172 17.84 -15.47 6.40
CA HIS A 1172 18.33 -15.45 5.03
C HIS A 1172 17.49 -14.49 4.19
N ALA A 1173 18.13 -13.81 3.24
CA ALA A 1173 17.49 -12.82 2.37
C ALA A 1173 16.57 -13.42 1.28
N GLY A 1174 16.09 -14.66 1.44
CA GLY A 1174 15.40 -15.41 0.37
C GLY A 1174 16.37 -16.14 -0.58
N PRO A 1175 15.99 -17.29 -1.17
CA PRO A 1175 16.76 -17.89 -2.25
C PRO A 1175 16.69 -17.02 -3.50
N VAL A 1176 17.86 -16.68 -4.06
CA VAL A 1176 17.92 -16.01 -5.36
C VAL A 1176 17.70 -17.06 -6.45
N LEU A 1177 16.46 -17.14 -6.94
CA LEU A 1177 16.15 -17.84 -8.20
C LEU A 1177 16.75 -17.02 -9.35
N ALA A 1178 17.88 -17.46 -9.89
CA ALA A 1178 18.51 -16.77 -11.00
C ALA A 1178 17.77 -17.09 -12.31
N LEU A 1179 17.08 -16.07 -12.83
CA LEU A 1179 16.32 -16.10 -14.06
C LEU A 1179 17.19 -15.59 -15.22
N SER A 1180 17.22 -16.34 -16.32
CA SER A 1180 17.93 -15.97 -17.55
C SER A 1180 17.13 -16.39 -18.78
N VAL A 1181 17.46 -15.82 -19.94
CA VAL A 1181 16.90 -16.26 -21.23
C VAL A 1181 18.03 -16.78 -22.08
N VAL A 1182 17.90 -18.01 -22.59
CA VAL A 1182 18.90 -18.64 -23.47
C VAL A 1182 18.18 -19.19 -24.69
N ALA A 1183 18.58 -18.71 -25.88
CA ALA A 1183 17.96 -19.08 -27.16
C ALA A 1183 16.43 -18.84 -27.25
N GLY A 1184 15.92 -17.81 -26.55
CA GLY A 1184 14.50 -17.44 -26.56
C GLY A 1184 13.62 -18.17 -25.54
N GLU A 1185 14.18 -19.13 -24.80
CA GLU A 1185 13.53 -19.84 -23.71
C GLU A 1185 14.08 -19.34 -22.37
N TRP A 1186 13.20 -19.20 -21.38
CA TRP A 1186 13.63 -18.80 -20.04
C TRP A 1186 14.17 -19.99 -19.26
N ARG A 1187 15.16 -19.73 -18.40
CA ARG A 1187 15.77 -20.67 -17.46
C ARG A 1187 15.74 -20.09 -16.06
N CYS A 1188 15.34 -20.90 -15.10
CA CYS A 1188 15.46 -20.62 -13.67
C CYS A 1188 16.50 -21.57 -13.07
N THR A 1189 17.42 -21.02 -12.29
CA THR A 1189 18.49 -21.76 -11.63
C THR A 1189 18.53 -21.46 -10.14
N PHE A 1190 18.79 -22.48 -9.33
CA PHE A 1190 18.99 -22.34 -7.90
C PHE A 1190 19.99 -23.37 -7.36
N GLN A 1191 20.65 -23.02 -6.27
CA GLN A 1191 21.55 -23.93 -5.55
C GLN A 1191 20.73 -24.93 -4.73
N ARG A 1192 21.05 -26.20 -4.86
CA ARG A 1192 20.48 -27.32 -4.11
C ARG A 1192 21.60 -28.02 -3.35
N ALA A 1193 21.38 -28.28 -2.08
CA ALA A 1193 22.35 -29.02 -1.27
C ALA A 1193 22.39 -30.49 -1.69
N SER A 1194 23.60 -31.03 -1.87
CA SER A 1194 23.87 -32.33 -2.47
C SER A 1194 23.37 -33.53 -1.65
N ASP A 1195 23.10 -33.32 -0.37
CA ASP A 1195 22.65 -34.30 0.63
C ASP A 1195 21.11 -34.36 0.79
N THR A 1196 20.36 -33.53 0.05
CA THR A 1196 18.89 -33.38 0.21
C THR A 1196 18.07 -34.31 -0.70
N THR A 1197 18.51 -35.54 -0.91
CA THR A 1197 17.90 -36.46 -1.90
C THR A 1197 16.50 -36.95 -1.53
N ASP A 1198 16.08 -36.76 -0.28
CA ASP A 1198 14.79 -37.12 0.29
C ASP A 1198 13.69 -36.07 0.07
N VAL A 1199 14.03 -34.92 -0.52
CA VAL A 1199 13.08 -33.85 -0.87
C VAL A 1199 13.07 -33.64 -2.39
N SER A 1200 11.88 -33.46 -2.96
CA SER A 1200 11.70 -33.05 -4.35
C SER A 1200 11.57 -31.53 -4.45
N CYS A 1201 12.29 -30.93 -5.38
CA CYS A 1201 12.20 -29.49 -5.68
C CYS A 1201 11.54 -29.31 -7.04
N ALA A 1202 10.59 -28.38 -7.14
CA ALA A 1202 9.96 -28.00 -8.40
C ALA A 1202 9.80 -26.47 -8.47
N VAL A 1203 9.93 -25.90 -9.67
CA VAL A 1203 9.59 -24.50 -9.92
C VAL A 1203 8.15 -24.43 -10.41
N GLU A 1204 7.33 -23.65 -9.72
CA GLU A 1204 5.94 -23.39 -10.11
C GLU A 1204 5.81 -21.96 -10.65
N VAL A 1205 4.87 -21.79 -11.58
CA VAL A 1205 4.58 -20.51 -12.24
C VAL A 1205 3.14 -20.10 -11.99
N SER A 1206 2.95 -18.79 -11.84
CA SER A 1206 1.64 -18.16 -11.75
C SER A 1206 1.59 -16.89 -12.61
N ALA A 1207 0.42 -16.58 -13.16
CA ALA A 1207 0.18 -15.30 -13.85
C ALA A 1207 -0.47 -14.26 -12.93
N ASP A 1208 -1.04 -14.68 -11.79
CA ASP A 1208 -1.93 -13.88 -10.95
C ASP A 1208 -1.69 -14.06 -9.43
N LEU A 1209 -0.66 -14.83 -9.05
CA LEU A 1209 -0.33 -15.26 -7.68
C LEU A 1209 -1.38 -16.16 -7.00
N ALA A 1210 -2.54 -16.42 -7.63
CA ALA A 1210 -3.64 -17.21 -7.09
C ALA A 1210 -3.54 -18.69 -7.50
N GLY A 1211 -3.21 -18.95 -8.77
CA GLY A 1211 -3.02 -20.30 -9.31
C GLY A 1211 -1.55 -20.62 -9.57
N TRP A 1212 -1.03 -21.71 -8.98
CA TRP A 1212 0.36 -22.16 -9.18
C TRP A 1212 0.38 -23.52 -9.86
N SER A 1213 1.19 -23.67 -10.91
CA SER A 1213 1.38 -24.98 -11.53
C SER A 1213 2.78 -25.14 -12.10
N THR A 1214 3.23 -26.39 -12.17
CA THR A 1214 4.44 -26.78 -12.91
C THR A 1214 4.17 -26.95 -14.40
N ASN A 1215 2.90 -26.99 -14.83
CA ASN A 1215 2.52 -27.34 -16.21
C ASN A 1215 2.10 -26.14 -17.07
N ALA A 1216 1.84 -24.96 -16.48
CA ALA A 1216 1.33 -23.78 -17.20
C ALA A 1216 2.17 -23.37 -18.41
N VAL A 1217 3.47 -23.68 -18.41
CA VAL A 1217 4.40 -23.34 -19.50
C VAL A 1217 5.30 -24.53 -19.89
N ASN A 1218 4.84 -25.77 -19.64
CA ASN A 1218 5.59 -27.02 -19.87
C ASN A 1218 7.04 -26.97 -19.33
N LEU A 1219 7.15 -26.80 -18.01
CA LEU A 1219 8.44 -26.74 -17.36
C LEU A 1219 9.12 -28.09 -17.28
N GLN A 1220 10.39 -28.13 -17.65
CA GLN A 1220 11.21 -29.33 -17.53
C GLN A 1220 12.52 -29.01 -16.82
N LYS A 1221 12.95 -29.95 -15.99
CA LYS A 1221 14.28 -29.94 -15.39
C LYS A 1221 15.30 -30.38 -16.45
N VAL A 1222 16.25 -29.51 -16.77
CA VAL A 1222 17.18 -29.71 -17.91
C VAL A 1222 18.61 -30.01 -17.46
N ALA A 1223 19.02 -29.62 -16.24
CA ALA A 1223 20.34 -29.96 -15.72
C ALA A 1223 20.41 -30.03 -14.18
N THR A 1224 21.36 -30.81 -13.69
CA THR A 1224 21.86 -30.74 -12.31
C THR A 1224 23.38 -30.89 -12.36
N THR A 1225 24.12 -29.82 -12.06
CA THR A 1225 25.59 -29.82 -12.15
C THR A 1225 26.15 -29.10 -10.94
N ALA A 1226 27.00 -29.79 -10.16
CA ALA A 1226 27.67 -29.26 -8.97
C ALA A 1226 26.71 -28.59 -7.95
N GLY A 1227 25.53 -29.17 -7.72
CA GLY A 1227 24.53 -28.63 -6.80
C GLY A 1227 23.58 -27.60 -7.40
N VAL A 1228 23.83 -27.07 -8.61
CA VAL A 1228 22.88 -26.16 -9.27
C VAL A 1228 21.82 -26.95 -10.04
N GLU A 1229 20.53 -26.71 -9.74
CA GLU A 1229 19.42 -27.21 -10.54
C GLU A 1229 18.92 -26.16 -11.54
N THR A 1230 18.69 -26.58 -12.78
CA THR A 1230 18.19 -25.72 -13.87
C THR A 1230 16.86 -26.22 -14.40
N TRP A 1231 15.86 -25.35 -14.38
CA TRP A 1231 14.53 -25.55 -14.95
C TRP A 1231 14.33 -24.63 -16.15
N GLN A 1232 13.80 -25.16 -17.25
CA GLN A 1232 13.62 -24.45 -18.52
C GLN A 1232 12.22 -24.71 -19.05
N ALA A 1233 11.58 -23.70 -19.63
CA ALA A 1233 10.34 -23.92 -20.37
C ALA A 1233 10.62 -24.56 -21.73
N SER A 1234 9.73 -25.45 -22.16
CA SER A 1234 9.87 -26.16 -23.43
C SER A 1234 9.51 -25.32 -24.67
N ALA A 1235 9.24 -24.01 -24.52
CA ALA A 1235 8.93 -23.09 -25.61
C ALA A 1235 9.13 -21.60 -25.21
N PRO A 1236 9.35 -20.69 -26.17
CA PRO A 1236 9.44 -19.25 -25.94
C PRO A 1236 8.13 -18.65 -25.39
N LEU A 1237 8.25 -17.75 -24.41
CA LEU A 1237 7.12 -17.00 -23.85
C LEU A 1237 6.84 -15.73 -24.66
N ASN A 1238 6.15 -15.86 -25.78
CA ASN A 1238 5.74 -14.68 -26.57
C ASN A 1238 4.38 -14.14 -26.08
N GLY A 1239 4.34 -12.87 -25.67
CA GLY A 1239 3.11 -12.11 -25.45
C GLY A 1239 2.36 -12.33 -24.13
N THR A 1240 3.00 -12.90 -23.10
CA THR A 1240 2.37 -13.11 -21.77
C THR A 1240 2.68 -11.96 -20.81
N PRO A 1241 1.67 -11.34 -20.16
CA PRO A 1241 1.88 -10.31 -19.15
C PRO A 1241 2.37 -10.97 -17.85
N ARG A 1242 3.50 -10.47 -17.32
CA ARG A 1242 4.11 -10.73 -15.99
C ARG A 1242 3.85 -12.11 -15.37
N LEU A 1243 4.88 -12.96 -15.37
CA LEU A 1243 4.86 -14.26 -14.69
C LEU A 1243 5.60 -14.20 -13.35
N PHE A 1244 5.06 -14.91 -12.36
CA PHE A 1244 5.64 -15.11 -11.04
C PHE A 1244 6.16 -16.53 -10.91
N PHE A 1245 7.30 -16.69 -10.24
CA PHE A 1245 7.96 -17.98 -10.02
C PHE A 1245 8.12 -18.23 -8.54
N ARG A 1246 7.96 -19.49 -8.12
CA ARG A 1246 8.31 -19.92 -6.76
C ARG A 1246 8.99 -21.29 -6.77
N LEU A 1247 9.85 -21.50 -5.78
CA LEU A 1247 10.41 -22.81 -5.50
C LEU A 1247 9.50 -23.55 -4.52
N ARG A 1248 9.09 -24.76 -4.90
CA ARG A 1248 8.36 -25.68 -4.03
C ARG A 1248 9.24 -26.86 -3.67
N ALA A 1249 9.45 -27.06 -2.37
CA ALA A 1249 10.05 -28.26 -1.81
C ALA A 1249 8.93 -29.19 -1.30
N THR A 1250 8.93 -30.45 -1.71
CA THR A 1250 7.93 -31.44 -1.28
C THR A 1250 8.65 -32.71 -0.83
N ARG A 1251 8.29 -33.21 0.35
CA ARG A 1251 8.75 -34.49 0.87
C ARG A 1251 7.66 -35.57 0.65
N PRO A 1252 8.01 -36.81 0.28
CA PRO A 1252 7.05 -37.91 0.09
C PRO A 1252 6.32 -38.34 1.36
#